data_AF-A0A9J5VYP9-F1
#
_entry.id   AF-A0A9J5VYP9-F1
#
_cell.length_a   1.000
_cell.length_b   1.000
_cell.length_c   1.000
_cell.angle_alpha   90.00
_cell.angle_beta   90.00
_cell.angle_gamma   90.00
#
_symmetry.space_group_name_H-M   'P 1'
#
loop_
_entity.id
_entity.type
_entity.pdbx_description
1 polymer ?
#
loop_
_entity_poly.entity_id
_entity_poly.type
_entity_poly.pdbx_seq_one_letter_code
_entity_poly.pdbx_strand_id
1 'polypeptide(L)'
;MRVVLSCMTNNIISRVTIGRTYNEGESGIAVKGLLQELLALIGTFNIGEYIPWLIWLNKINGLDSRVKKVAKDLDAFLESVIEERVIRNNKGEYSPGDAKDFVDVLLEIQNGKETGFPLQRDSLKAILLTTLEWIMIELLRNPRAMEKLQNEVRGLVQGKAEITEDDLGNMQYLKAVIKETLRLHPPIPLLIPRESTEDIELLGYHIPAKTQVIINAWAIGRDPLSWDDPEEYRPERFLNSNINIKGLNFELIPFGAGRRGCPGTVFAIVVIEVALARLVHKFNFSLPKPEELDMTEASGIAIRRKSPLLALATPYSSNLHQLGSLPHRSLHQLSKKYGPVMLLHFGSKPVIVASSVDAARDIMKTHDLVCSNRPKSSIAERLFYGSKDVAFSPYGEYWRQIKSVTVLHLLSNKRVQSYRDIREEETSNMIVKIRQECDSNFSSSVIDLRDCLCSLTNNIVSRVALGRKYNEEGQGGMNAKVTLHEFGELLGTFSIGDYIPWLECINKINGLDNKVEKVAKELDTFLESVIEEHVSRKNRGEYSMGEAKDFVDVLLEIQNGKETGFLLQRDSLKAIILDIFAAGTDTTYTALEWIMTELLRHPRAMEKLQNEVRGLAQGKAEVTEDDLGNMQYLKAVIKETFRLHPPDPLLVPRESTEDIKLLGYHIPAKTQVIIDAWTIGRDPLSWENPEDYLPERFLDSNIDLKGLNFELIPFGAGRRGCPGIAFAIVVIELALARLVHKFNFSLPEELDMTEASGVTIRRKSPLLAVATPCSTYY
;
A
#
# COMPACT_ATOMS: atom_id res chain seq x y z
N MET A 1 -0.19 7.51 15.05
CA MET A 1 0.29 8.91 15.11
C MET A 1 1.76 9.02 15.52
N ARG A 2 2.18 8.50 16.67
CA ARG A 2 3.59 8.56 17.14
C ARG A 2 4.63 8.13 16.09
N VAL A 3 4.34 7.06 15.34
CA VAL A 3 5.17 6.56 14.22
C VAL A 3 5.27 7.59 13.08
N VAL A 4 4.15 8.19 12.69
CA VAL A 4 4.08 9.19 11.62
C VAL A 4 4.82 10.46 12.02
N LEU A 5 4.56 10.97 13.23
CA LEU A 5 5.28 12.11 13.80
C LEU A 5 6.78 11.83 13.86
N SER A 6 7.17 10.63 14.30
CA SER A 6 8.56 10.20 14.34
C SER A 6 9.21 10.20 12.95
N CYS A 7 8.54 9.67 11.91
CA CYS A 7 9.05 9.75 10.54
C CYS A 7 9.25 11.20 10.08
N MET A 8 8.24 12.06 10.29
CA MET A 8 8.29 13.46 9.87
C MET A 8 9.42 14.21 10.57
N THR A 9 9.50 14.14 11.90
CA THR A 9 10.55 14.82 12.68
C THR A 9 11.93 14.26 12.34
N ASN A 10 12.05 12.95 12.12
CA ASN A 10 13.32 12.34 11.72
C ASN A 10 13.79 12.83 10.35
N ASN A 11 12.89 12.94 9.37
CA ASN A 11 13.22 13.42 8.04
C ASN A 11 13.65 14.87 8.03
N ILE A 12 12.90 15.75 8.71
CA ILE A 12 13.19 17.18 8.77
C ILE A 12 14.52 17.41 9.49
N ILE A 13 14.69 16.85 10.69
CA ILE A 13 15.88 17.10 11.50
C ILE A 13 17.12 16.47 10.86
N SER A 14 17.01 15.27 10.28
CA SER A 14 18.18 14.64 9.64
C SER A 14 18.58 15.39 8.36
N ARG A 15 17.64 15.91 7.57
CA ARG A 15 17.98 16.76 6.41
C ARG A 15 18.64 18.07 6.83
N VAL A 16 18.13 18.75 7.84
CA VAL A 16 18.66 20.05 8.29
C VAL A 16 20.02 19.91 8.99
N THR A 17 20.23 18.84 9.75
CA THR A 17 21.46 18.68 10.55
C THR A 17 22.58 18.01 9.77
N ILE A 18 22.29 17.03 8.91
CA ILE A 18 23.29 16.19 8.23
C ILE A 18 23.00 15.95 6.74
N GLY A 19 22.03 16.68 6.16
CA GLY A 19 21.83 16.76 4.72
C GLY A 19 21.18 15.51 4.11
N ARG A 20 20.72 14.57 4.94
CA ARG A 20 20.15 13.29 4.49
C ARG A 20 19.01 12.79 5.37
N THR A 21 18.14 11.97 4.80
CA THR A 21 17.09 11.25 5.53
C THR A 21 17.60 9.88 5.98
N TYR A 22 17.73 9.65 7.29
CA TYR A 22 17.89 8.30 7.84
C TYR A 22 16.52 7.69 8.09
N ASN A 23 15.90 7.14 7.06
CA ASN A 23 14.72 6.27 7.24
C ASN A 23 15.19 4.81 7.21
N GLU A 24 15.35 4.29 8.44
CA GLU A 24 15.60 2.91 8.88
C GLU A 24 16.05 1.86 7.83
N GLY A 25 17.36 1.56 7.88
CA GLY A 25 17.96 0.21 7.91
C GLY A 25 18.65 -0.02 9.28
N GLU A 26 19.56 -1.00 9.44
CA GLU A 26 20.24 -1.31 10.73
C GLU A 26 20.80 -0.07 11.46
N SER A 27 21.34 0.90 10.71
CA SER A 27 21.89 2.15 11.24
C SER A 27 20.83 3.11 11.80
N GLY A 28 19.63 3.18 11.22
CA GLY A 28 18.55 4.07 11.70
C GLY A 28 17.90 3.57 12.99
N ILE A 29 17.76 2.25 13.12
CA ILE A 29 17.24 1.59 14.33
C ILE A 29 18.25 1.73 15.48
N ALA A 30 19.55 1.54 15.19
CA ALA A 30 20.61 1.74 16.18
C ALA A 30 20.64 3.17 16.72
N VAL A 31 20.55 4.18 15.84
CA VAL A 31 20.48 5.60 16.24
C VAL A 31 19.25 5.87 17.10
N LYS A 32 18.06 5.38 16.73
CA LYS A 32 16.82 5.57 17.52
C LYS A 32 16.89 4.93 18.90
N GLY A 33 17.45 3.71 19.00
CA GLY A 33 17.65 3.02 20.27
C GLY A 33 18.62 3.77 21.19
N LEU A 34 19.74 4.23 20.63
CA LEU A 34 20.74 5.03 21.33
C LEU A 34 20.16 6.33 21.89
N LEU A 35 19.34 7.03 21.11
CA LEU A 35 18.68 8.28 21.51
C LEU A 35 17.74 8.10 22.70
N GLN A 36 16.94 7.04 22.68
CA GLN A 36 16.01 6.74 23.77
C GLN A 36 16.75 6.36 25.05
N GLU A 37 17.85 5.61 24.92
CA GLU A 37 18.67 5.21 26.06
C GLU A 37 19.41 6.40 26.67
N LEU A 38 19.97 7.31 25.84
CA LEU A 38 20.58 8.56 26.30
C LEU A 38 19.61 9.38 27.15
N LEU A 39 18.41 9.68 26.66
CA LEU A 39 17.44 10.51 27.39
C LEU A 39 16.94 9.84 28.67
N ALA A 40 16.77 8.52 28.65
CA ALA A 40 16.44 7.75 29.84
C ALA A 40 17.56 7.87 30.90
N LEU A 41 18.82 7.81 30.49
CA LEU A 41 19.98 7.95 31.38
C LEU A 41 20.09 9.34 31.98
N ILE A 42 19.97 10.42 31.19
CA ILE A 42 20.05 11.79 31.72
C ILE A 42 18.88 12.07 32.70
N GLY A 43 17.74 11.41 32.52
CA GLY A 43 16.59 11.48 33.45
C GLY A 43 16.58 10.46 34.59
N THR A 44 17.61 9.63 34.75
CA THR A 44 17.65 8.64 35.82
C THR A 44 18.08 9.29 37.13
N PHE A 45 17.32 9.11 38.21
CA PHE A 45 17.68 9.60 39.53
C PHE A 45 18.96 8.89 40.02
N ASN A 46 20.05 9.65 40.13
CA ASN A 46 21.35 9.18 40.58
C ASN A 46 21.59 9.60 42.03
N ILE A 47 21.33 8.69 42.99
CA ILE A 47 21.52 8.97 44.41
C ILE A 47 22.97 9.36 44.76
N GLY A 48 23.94 8.89 43.97
CA GLY A 48 25.36 9.22 44.13
C GLY A 48 25.69 10.68 43.84
N GLU A 49 24.90 11.38 43.03
CA GLU A 49 25.07 12.82 42.78
C GLU A 49 24.64 13.67 43.99
N TYR A 50 23.66 13.21 44.75
CA TYR A 50 23.15 13.89 45.94
C TYR A 50 23.87 13.46 47.22
N ILE A 51 24.34 12.21 47.23
CA ILE A 51 25.00 11.58 48.37
C ILE A 51 26.30 10.97 47.86
N PRO A 52 27.42 11.73 47.83
CA PRO A 52 28.67 11.32 47.17
C PRO A 52 29.23 9.98 47.64
N TRP A 53 29.01 9.60 48.89
CA TRP A 53 29.46 8.32 49.45
C TRP A 53 28.62 7.12 48.99
N LEU A 54 27.50 7.35 48.30
CA LEU A 54 26.64 6.33 47.69
C LEU A 54 26.90 6.13 46.18
N ILE A 55 27.90 6.80 45.59
CA ILE A 55 28.27 6.68 44.16
C ILE A 55 28.51 5.22 43.73
N TRP A 56 28.97 4.35 44.63
CA TRP A 56 29.19 2.93 44.34
C TRP A 56 27.91 2.18 43.92
N LEU A 57 26.72 2.66 44.29
CA LEU A 57 25.43 2.09 43.87
C LEU A 57 25.23 2.19 42.34
N ASN A 58 25.89 3.14 41.67
CA ASN A 58 25.79 3.30 40.22
C ASN A 58 26.40 2.12 39.45
N LYS A 59 27.42 1.47 40.03
CA LYS A 59 28.00 0.24 39.49
C LYS A 59 27.08 -0.97 39.69
N ILE A 60 26.38 -1.03 40.82
CA ILE A 60 25.48 -2.15 41.15
C ILE A 60 24.20 -2.09 40.34
N ASN A 61 23.63 -0.90 40.17
CA ASN A 61 22.40 -0.70 39.41
C ASN A 61 22.64 -0.64 37.88
N GLY A 62 23.88 -0.87 37.43
CA GLY A 62 24.26 -0.88 36.02
C GLY A 62 24.18 0.49 35.33
N LEU A 63 24.13 1.59 36.09
CA LEU A 63 24.06 2.94 35.54
C LEU A 63 25.38 3.31 34.86
N ASP A 64 26.52 3.03 35.51
CA ASP A 64 27.87 3.31 34.97
C ASP A 64 28.14 2.59 33.64
N SER A 65 27.71 1.33 33.51
CA SER A 65 27.93 0.55 32.29
C SER A 65 27.06 1.03 31.13
N ARG A 66 25.80 1.41 31.42
CA ARG A 66 24.88 1.99 30.43
C ARG A 66 25.35 3.36 29.95
N VAL A 67 25.78 4.25 30.85
CA VAL A 67 26.37 5.56 30.50
C VAL A 67 27.60 5.39 29.60
N LYS A 68 28.53 4.50 29.97
CA LYS A 68 29.73 4.23 29.15
C LYS A 68 29.41 3.68 27.77
N LYS A 69 28.43 2.77 27.68
CA LYS A 69 27.99 2.19 26.40
C LYS A 69 27.41 3.28 25.49
N VAL A 70 26.46 4.07 26.01
CA VAL A 70 25.82 5.15 25.24
C VAL A 70 26.84 6.21 24.80
N ALA A 71 27.78 6.60 25.67
CA ALA A 71 28.84 7.54 25.29
C ALA A 71 29.71 7.00 24.14
N LYS A 72 30.14 5.73 24.23
CA LYS A 72 30.94 5.08 23.19
C LYS A 72 30.19 4.99 21.85
N ASP A 73 28.93 4.59 21.89
CA ASP A 73 28.12 4.42 20.68
C ASP A 73 27.79 5.79 20.05
N LEU A 74 27.64 6.85 20.86
CA LEU A 74 27.41 8.22 20.40
C LEU A 74 28.66 8.80 19.73
N ASP A 75 29.83 8.62 20.33
CA ASP A 75 31.11 9.06 19.75
C ASP A 75 31.38 8.38 18.41
N ALA A 76 31.24 7.05 18.33
CA ALA A 76 31.44 6.29 17.10
C ALA A 76 30.50 6.76 15.98
N PHE A 77 29.26 7.08 16.34
CA PHE A 77 28.29 7.60 15.41
C PHE A 77 28.64 9.01 14.91
N LEU A 78 29.02 9.93 15.80
CA LEU A 78 29.42 11.29 15.42
C LEU A 78 30.64 11.30 14.52
N GLU A 79 31.66 10.49 14.84
CA GLU A 79 32.86 10.34 14.00
C GLU A 79 32.52 9.86 12.59
N SER A 80 31.63 8.86 12.45
CA SER A 80 31.23 8.37 11.12
C SER A 80 30.60 9.46 10.24
N VAL A 81 29.83 10.37 10.83
CA VAL A 81 29.19 11.48 10.11
C VAL A 81 30.22 12.53 9.72
N ILE A 82 31.16 12.83 10.63
CA ILE A 82 32.24 13.80 10.39
C ILE A 82 33.18 13.30 9.28
N GLU A 83 33.63 12.05 9.35
CA GLU A 83 34.50 11.43 8.35
C GLU A 83 33.87 11.44 6.96
N GLU A 84 32.59 11.03 6.86
CA GLU A 84 31.86 11.07 5.60
C GLU A 84 31.81 12.49 5.01
N ARG A 85 31.66 13.50 5.88
CA ARG A 85 31.55 14.89 5.45
C ARG A 85 32.88 15.50 5.01
N VAL A 86 33.95 15.18 5.72
CA VAL A 86 35.32 15.55 5.32
C VAL A 86 35.66 14.94 3.96
N ILE A 87 35.29 13.67 3.72
CA ILE A 87 35.48 13.01 2.42
C ILE A 87 34.70 13.73 1.31
N ARG A 88 33.44 14.11 1.56
CA ARG A 88 32.59 14.79 0.57
C ARG A 88 33.10 16.20 0.24
N ASN A 89 33.51 16.98 1.25
CA ASN A 89 34.10 18.31 1.07
C ASN A 89 35.42 18.26 0.29
N ASN A 90 36.26 17.24 0.53
CA ASN A 90 37.51 17.05 -0.20
C ASN A 90 37.31 16.64 -1.67
N LYS A 91 36.16 16.07 -2.03
CA LYS A 91 35.83 15.66 -3.41
C LYS A 91 35.20 16.75 -4.28
N GLY A 92 34.84 17.91 -3.71
CA GLY A 92 34.26 19.03 -4.48
C GLY A 92 32.85 18.76 -5.04
N GLU A 93 32.11 17.82 -4.47
CA GLU A 93 30.74 17.46 -4.87
C GLU A 93 29.70 18.47 -4.35
N TYR A 94 29.78 19.73 -4.76
CA TYR A 94 28.71 20.72 -4.56
C TYR A 94 27.90 20.88 -5.85
N SER A 95 26.61 20.53 -5.82
CA SER A 95 25.68 20.93 -6.89
C SER A 95 25.21 22.37 -6.63
N PRO A 96 25.11 23.25 -7.64
CA PRO A 96 24.59 24.60 -7.44
C PRO A 96 23.12 24.53 -6.98
N GLY A 97 22.87 24.88 -5.71
CA GLY A 97 21.53 24.87 -5.11
C GLY A 97 21.36 24.02 -3.85
N ASP A 98 22.36 23.23 -3.46
CA ASP A 98 22.29 22.45 -2.20
C ASP A 98 22.40 23.36 -0.97
N ALA A 99 21.41 23.31 -0.09
CA ALA A 99 21.44 24.00 1.20
C ALA A 99 22.48 23.35 2.12
N LYS A 100 23.36 24.16 2.72
CA LYS A 100 24.33 23.72 3.73
C LYS A 100 23.59 23.20 4.96
N ASP A 101 24.00 22.04 5.46
CA ASP A 101 23.48 21.52 6.73
C ASP A 101 24.32 21.98 7.93
N PHE A 102 23.85 21.66 9.14
CA PHE A 102 24.51 22.11 10.36
C PHE A 102 25.96 21.61 10.50
N VAL A 103 26.29 20.42 10.00
CA VAL A 103 27.67 19.90 10.03
C VAL A 103 28.57 20.63 9.03
N ASP A 104 28.07 21.02 7.85
CA ASP A 104 28.82 21.93 6.95
C ASP A 104 29.19 23.23 7.64
N VAL A 105 28.20 23.85 8.28
CA VAL A 105 28.37 25.14 8.95
C VAL A 105 29.38 25.02 10.09
N LEU A 106 29.33 23.94 10.88
CA LEU A 106 30.29 23.70 11.96
C LEU A 106 31.71 23.43 11.44
N LEU A 107 31.88 22.68 10.36
CA LEU A 107 33.18 22.41 9.75
C LEU A 107 33.78 23.67 9.11
N GLU A 108 32.95 24.56 8.54
CA GLU A 108 33.38 25.88 8.06
C GLU A 108 33.82 26.79 9.21
N ILE A 109 33.06 26.81 10.31
CA ILE A 109 33.41 27.54 11.54
C ILE A 109 34.70 26.99 12.17
N GLN A 110 34.93 25.67 12.15
CA GLN A 110 36.15 25.06 12.66
C GLN A 110 37.40 25.47 11.84
N ASN A 111 37.23 25.70 10.53
CA ASN A 111 38.30 26.14 9.63
C ASN A 111 38.57 27.66 9.69
N GLY A 112 37.72 28.46 10.36
CA GLY A 112 37.89 29.89 10.57
C GLY A 112 37.52 30.29 12.00
N LYS A 113 38.53 30.43 12.87
CA LYS A 113 38.43 30.75 14.31
C LYS A 113 37.25 31.69 14.67
N GLU A 114 36.17 31.15 15.22
CA GLU A 114 35.41 31.75 16.34
C GLU A 114 34.31 30.83 16.92
N THR A 115 34.34 30.70 18.25
CA THR A 115 33.32 30.17 19.18
C THR A 115 32.93 28.69 19.10
N GLY A 116 33.30 27.95 20.16
CA GLY A 116 32.88 26.58 20.39
C GLY A 116 31.70 26.49 21.36
N PHE A 117 30.68 25.72 20.96
CA PHE A 117 29.89 24.80 21.80
C PHE A 117 29.02 23.93 20.86
N PRO A 118 29.02 22.59 20.97
CA PRO A 118 28.14 21.75 20.15
C PRO A 118 26.74 21.67 20.79
N LEU A 119 25.71 22.04 20.03
CA LEU A 119 24.32 21.69 20.37
C LEU A 119 24.13 20.18 20.14
N GLN A 120 23.75 19.44 21.18
CA GLN A 120 23.49 18.00 21.06
C GLN A 120 22.19 17.74 20.27
N ARG A 121 22.37 17.08 19.12
CA ARG A 121 21.41 16.53 18.14
C ARG A 121 20.20 15.79 18.73
N ASP A 122 20.34 15.27 19.94
CA ASP A 122 19.54 14.16 20.45
C ASP A 122 18.39 14.62 21.36
N SER A 123 18.59 15.75 22.06
CA SER A 123 17.59 16.38 22.93
C SER A 123 16.49 17.09 22.15
N LEU A 124 16.83 17.71 21.01
CA LEU A 124 15.87 18.43 20.16
C LEU A 124 14.82 17.49 19.53
N LYS A 125 15.24 16.31 19.07
CA LYS A 125 14.34 15.31 18.46
C LYS A 125 13.25 14.84 19.42
N ALA A 126 13.63 14.49 20.64
CA ALA A 126 12.67 14.03 21.63
C ALA A 126 11.76 15.15 22.14
N ILE A 127 12.29 16.36 22.31
CA ILE A 127 11.50 17.53 22.73
C ILE A 127 10.46 17.90 21.67
N LEU A 128 10.84 17.91 20.39
CA LEU A 128 9.94 18.20 19.27
C LEU A 128 8.83 17.16 19.14
N LEU A 129 9.19 15.87 19.18
CA LEU A 129 8.23 14.77 19.11
C LEU A 129 7.27 14.80 20.30
N THR A 130 7.78 15.03 21.51
CA THR A 130 6.99 15.11 22.74
C THR A 130 6.02 16.28 22.71
N THR A 131 6.47 17.45 22.23
CA THR A 131 5.61 18.65 22.12
C THR A 131 4.49 18.43 21.10
N LEU A 132 4.80 17.92 19.91
CA LEU A 132 3.78 17.61 18.89
C LEU A 132 2.79 16.54 19.37
N GLU A 133 3.26 15.53 20.12
CA GLU A 133 2.40 14.52 20.72
C GLU A 133 1.42 15.15 21.72
N TRP A 134 1.90 16.00 22.64
CA TRP A 134 1.06 16.75 23.59
C TRP A 134 0.08 17.71 22.90
N ILE A 135 0.49 18.39 21.83
CA ILE A 135 -0.40 19.27 21.05
C ILE A 135 -1.56 18.45 20.49
N MET A 136 -1.26 17.33 19.84
CA MET A 136 -2.29 16.48 19.27
C MET A 136 -3.22 15.87 20.32
N ILE A 137 -2.69 15.53 21.51
CA ILE A 137 -3.49 15.05 22.64
C ILE A 137 -4.49 16.11 23.09
N GLU A 138 -4.03 17.33 23.35
CA GLU A 138 -4.93 18.40 23.82
C GLU A 138 -5.95 18.79 22.76
N LEU A 139 -5.58 18.82 21.48
CA LEU A 139 -6.54 19.06 20.41
C LEU A 139 -7.57 17.93 20.27
N LEU A 140 -7.18 16.66 20.47
CA LEU A 140 -8.11 15.53 20.44
C LEU A 140 -9.05 15.50 21.65
N ARG A 141 -8.58 15.96 22.82
CA ARG A 141 -9.41 16.14 24.02
C ARG A 141 -10.34 17.35 23.92
N ASN A 142 -9.98 18.33 23.09
CA ASN A 142 -10.72 19.56 22.88
C ASN A 142 -11.13 19.73 21.40
N PRO A 143 -12.15 18.98 20.91
CA PRO A 143 -12.55 18.99 19.50
C PRO A 143 -12.87 20.38 18.93
N ARG A 144 -13.40 21.30 19.76
CA ARG A 144 -13.66 22.69 19.38
C ARG A 144 -12.37 23.44 19.02
N ALA A 145 -11.28 23.20 19.75
CA ALA A 145 -9.98 23.79 19.47
C ALA A 145 -9.37 23.18 18.19
N MET A 146 -9.50 21.85 18.01
CA MET A 146 -9.11 21.18 16.77
C MET A 146 -9.84 21.77 15.54
N GLU A 147 -11.15 21.94 15.64
CA GLU A 147 -11.97 22.47 14.55
C GLU A 147 -11.58 23.91 14.20
N LYS A 148 -11.43 24.79 15.20
CA LYS A 148 -10.96 26.17 14.99
C LYS A 148 -9.59 26.22 14.31
N LEU A 149 -8.65 25.40 14.78
CA LEU A 149 -7.31 25.31 14.19
C LEU A 149 -7.35 24.83 12.74
N GLN A 150 -8.12 23.78 12.47
CA GLN A 150 -8.31 23.26 11.12
C GLN A 150 -8.94 24.31 10.19
N ASN A 151 -9.93 25.05 10.68
CA ASN A 151 -10.59 26.12 9.91
C ASN A 151 -9.64 27.28 9.61
N GLU A 152 -8.83 27.73 10.57
CA GLU A 152 -7.81 28.74 10.34
C GLU A 152 -6.82 28.28 9.26
N VAL A 153 -6.18 27.13 9.48
CA VAL A 153 -5.11 26.64 8.60
C VAL A 153 -5.66 26.38 7.19
N ARG A 154 -6.80 25.67 7.07
CA ARG A 154 -7.38 25.35 5.76
C ARG A 154 -7.96 26.58 5.06
N GLY A 155 -8.46 27.57 5.80
CA GLY A 155 -8.95 28.83 5.26
C GLY A 155 -7.84 29.70 4.68
N LEU A 156 -6.68 29.77 5.34
CA LEU A 156 -5.56 30.62 4.93
C LEU A 156 -4.77 30.06 3.73
N VAL A 157 -4.82 28.75 3.48
CA VAL A 157 -4.06 28.09 2.40
C VAL A 157 -4.95 27.40 1.35
N GLN A 158 -6.16 27.92 1.11
CA GLN A 158 -7.05 27.38 0.08
C GLN A 158 -6.37 27.31 -1.30
N GLY A 159 -6.44 26.15 -1.94
CA GLY A 159 -5.87 25.91 -3.27
C GLY A 159 -4.35 25.65 -3.31
N LYS A 160 -3.62 25.72 -2.18
CA LYS A 160 -2.21 25.35 -2.13
C LYS A 160 -2.02 23.84 -1.93
N ALA A 161 -1.08 23.27 -2.68
CA ALA A 161 -0.70 21.87 -2.55
C ALA A 161 0.09 21.57 -1.26
N GLU A 162 0.93 22.51 -0.82
CA GLU A 162 1.75 22.39 0.40
C GLU A 162 1.81 23.72 1.17
N ILE A 163 2.02 23.62 2.49
CA ILE A 163 2.25 24.75 3.40
C ILE A 163 3.75 24.95 3.56
N THR A 164 4.22 26.19 3.39
CA THR A 164 5.62 26.61 3.59
C THR A 164 5.77 27.44 4.87
N GLU A 165 7.02 27.73 5.27
CA GLU A 165 7.29 28.58 6.43
C GLU A 165 6.72 30.00 6.27
N ASP A 166 6.72 30.54 5.05
CA ASP A 166 6.17 31.87 4.76
C ASP A 166 4.67 31.99 5.07
N ASP A 167 3.93 30.87 5.02
CA ASP A 167 2.49 30.84 5.30
C ASP A 167 2.18 30.96 6.80
N LEU A 168 3.15 30.67 7.68
CA LEU A 168 2.96 30.62 9.13
C LEU A 168 2.71 31.99 9.76
N GLY A 169 3.09 33.08 9.08
CA GLY A 169 2.95 34.45 9.58
C GLY A 169 1.53 34.75 10.09
N ASN A 170 0.53 34.28 9.35
CA ASN A 170 -0.89 34.60 9.57
C ASN A 170 -1.65 33.57 10.44
N MET A 171 -1.03 32.46 10.82
CA MET A 171 -1.69 31.39 11.61
C MET A 171 -1.63 31.69 13.11
N GLN A 172 -2.49 32.60 13.59
CA GLN A 172 -2.46 33.10 14.97
C GLN A 172 -3.00 32.08 15.97
N TYR A 173 -4.08 31.37 15.63
CA TYR A 173 -4.66 30.31 16.45
C TYR A 173 -3.73 29.09 16.54
N LEU A 174 -3.03 28.74 15.46
CA LEU A 174 -1.97 27.75 15.48
C LEU A 174 -0.87 28.08 16.50
N LYS A 175 -0.40 29.32 16.51
CA LYS A 175 0.59 29.80 17.50
C LYS A 175 0.02 29.77 18.92
N ALA A 176 -1.25 30.11 19.08
CA ALA A 176 -1.95 30.08 20.35
C ALA A 176 -2.08 28.66 20.92
N VAL A 177 -2.42 27.69 20.07
CA VAL A 177 -2.47 26.25 20.41
C VAL A 177 -1.11 25.76 20.91
N ILE A 178 -0.02 26.10 20.19
CA ILE A 178 1.34 25.71 20.58
C ILE A 178 1.71 26.31 21.95
N LYS A 179 1.44 27.60 22.16
CA LYS A 179 1.72 28.27 23.45
C LYS A 179 0.93 27.66 24.60
N GLU A 180 -0.36 27.38 24.42
CA GLU A 180 -1.19 26.79 25.46
C GLU A 180 -0.78 25.37 25.79
N THR A 181 -0.41 24.58 24.79
CA THR A 181 0.14 23.25 25.05
C THR A 181 1.46 23.34 25.80
N LEU A 182 2.38 24.24 25.41
CA LEU A 182 3.65 24.41 26.11
C LEU A 182 3.50 24.94 27.55
N ARG A 183 2.41 25.67 27.84
CA ARG A 183 2.07 26.12 29.20
C ARG A 183 1.70 24.96 30.10
N LEU A 184 0.81 24.08 29.64
CA LEU A 184 0.37 22.91 30.42
C LEU A 184 1.40 21.78 30.41
N HIS A 185 2.07 21.58 29.28
CA HIS A 185 2.97 20.46 29.02
C HIS A 185 4.35 20.97 28.58
N PRO A 186 5.07 21.71 29.44
CA PRO A 186 6.42 22.17 29.12
C PRO A 186 7.31 20.94 28.91
N PRO A 187 8.13 20.90 27.83
CA PRO A 187 8.94 19.71 27.54
C PRO A 187 9.87 19.32 28.68
N ILE A 188 10.40 20.32 29.39
CA ILE A 188 11.23 20.17 30.58
C ILE A 188 10.52 20.89 31.75
N PRO A 189 9.67 20.18 32.51
CA PRO A 189 8.85 20.80 33.56
C PRO A 189 9.65 21.30 34.76
N LEU A 190 10.77 20.64 35.07
CA LEU A 190 11.80 21.15 35.97
C LEU A 190 13.01 21.55 35.13
N LEU A 191 13.21 22.85 34.91
CA LEU A 191 14.30 23.36 34.08
C LEU A 191 15.66 22.89 34.63
N ILE A 192 16.64 22.78 33.72
CA ILE A 192 17.99 22.31 34.06
C ILE A 192 18.52 23.09 35.27
N PRO A 193 18.97 22.40 36.34
CA PRO A 193 19.41 23.05 37.56
C PRO A 193 20.53 24.06 37.31
N ARG A 194 20.50 25.14 38.10
CA ARG A 194 21.52 26.19 38.14
C ARG A 194 22.21 26.15 39.49
N GLU A 195 23.40 26.73 39.60
CA GLU A 195 24.10 26.89 40.87
C GLU A 195 24.37 28.38 41.10
N SER A 196 24.11 28.87 42.32
CA SER A 196 24.49 30.23 42.71
C SER A 196 26.02 30.35 42.78
N THR A 197 26.59 31.38 42.15
CA THR A 197 28.03 31.64 42.18
C THR A 197 28.47 32.38 43.44
N GLU A 198 27.54 33.07 44.08
CA GLU A 198 27.72 33.90 45.28
C GLU A 198 26.43 33.87 46.10
N ASP A 199 26.50 34.42 47.32
CA ASP A 199 25.34 34.63 48.17
C ASP A 199 24.40 35.65 47.53
N ILE A 200 23.10 35.34 47.48
CA ILE A 200 22.07 36.22 46.90
C ILE A 200 20.86 36.31 47.82
N GLU A 201 20.16 37.45 47.76
CA GLU A 201 18.83 37.62 48.35
C GLU A 201 17.78 37.43 47.26
N LEU A 202 16.87 36.47 47.42
CA LEU A 202 15.81 36.18 46.47
C LEU A 202 14.46 36.24 47.18
N LEU A 203 13.63 37.23 46.84
CA LEU A 203 12.31 37.45 47.46
C LEU A 203 12.34 37.52 49.00
N GLY A 204 13.45 38.05 49.56
CA GLY A 204 13.67 38.14 51.01
C GLY A 204 14.23 36.87 51.66
N TYR A 205 14.61 35.88 50.86
CA TYR A 205 15.34 34.69 51.31
C TYR A 205 16.83 34.82 50.98
N HIS A 206 17.68 34.65 51.99
CA HIS A 206 19.12 34.45 51.79
C HIS A 206 19.39 33.08 51.17
N ILE A 207 20.04 33.08 50.02
CA ILE A 207 20.47 31.90 49.28
C ILE A 207 22.00 31.90 49.24
N PRO A 208 22.67 30.98 49.96
CA PRO A 208 24.13 30.90 49.96
C PRO A 208 24.71 30.61 48.57
N ALA A 209 25.96 30.99 48.34
CA ALA A 209 26.74 30.51 47.21
C ALA A 209 26.74 28.97 47.16
N LYS A 210 26.86 28.40 45.96
CA LYS A 210 26.85 26.94 45.73
C LYS A 210 25.51 26.26 46.00
N THR A 211 24.43 27.03 46.11
CA THR A 211 23.07 26.49 46.19
C THR A 211 22.56 26.10 44.81
N GLN A 212 22.05 24.88 44.68
CA GLN A 212 21.36 24.43 43.47
C GLN A 212 19.95 25.04 43.40
N VAL A 213 19.63 25.67 42.28
CA VAL A 213 18.34 26.32 42.01
C VAL A 213 17.66 25.61 40.84
N ILE A 214 16.44 25.14 41.07
CA ILE A 214 15.61 24.48 40.06
C ILE A 214 14.38 25.36 39.83
N ILE A 215 14.09 25.65 38.56
CA ILE A 215 12.92 26.43 38.18
C ILE A 215 11.82 25.47 37.75
N ASN A 216 10.69 25.50 38.45
CA ASN A 216 9.55 24.64 38.17
C ASN A 216 8.62 25.32 37.13
N ALA A 217 8.94 25.15 35.85
CA ALA A 217 8.16 25.70 34.74
C ALA A 217 6.73 25.15 34.70
N TRP A 218 6.53 23.89 35.14
CA TRP A 218 5.21 23.27 35.22
C TRP A 218 4.29 23.96 36.22
N ALA A 219 4.82 24.30 37.40
CA ALA A 219 4.06 25.03 38.41
C ALA A 219 3.81 26.48 37.99
N ILE A 220 4.80 27.15 37.39
CA ILE A 220 4.65 28.53 36.87
C ILE A 220 3.54 28.60 35.81
N GLY A 221 3.48 27.61 34.90
CA GLY A 221 2.41 27.52 33.90
C GLY A 221 1.01 27.31 34.48
N ARG A 222 0.89 26.93 35.75
CA ARG A 222 -0.37 26.66 36.47
C ARG A 222 -0.62 27.62 37.65
N ASP A 223 0.21 28.63 37.81
CA ASP A 223 0.09 29.57 38.91
C ASP A 223 -1.21 30.40 38.78
N PRO A 224 -2.15 30.31 39.73
CA PRO A 224 -3.42 31.05 39.67
C PRO A 224 -3.24 32.57 39.80
N LEU A 225 -2.08 33.06 40.26
CA LEU A 225 -1.77 34.49 40.25
C LEU A 225 -1.38 34.99 38.86
N SER A 226 -0.86 34.09 38.02
CA SER A 226 -0.39 34.39 36.67
C SER A 226 -1.43 34.03 35.59
N TRP A 227 -2.29 33.05 35.86
CA TRP A 227 -3.22 32.48 34.88
C TRP A 227 -4.63 32.32 35.45
N ASP A 228 -5.61 32.89 34.73
CA ASP A 228 -7.04 32.62 34.94
C ASP A 228 -7.41 31.22 34.44
N ASP A 229 -8.17 30.47 35.25
CA ASP A 229 -8.47 29.04 35.07
C ASP A 229 -7.22 28.22 34.67
N PRO A 230 -6.22 28.08 35.56
CA PRO A 230 -4.88 27.60 35.19
C PRO A 230 -4.84 26.17 34.68
N GLU A 231 -5.81 25.31 35.04
CA GLU A 231 -5.87 23.92 34.56
C GLU A 231 -6.67 23.77 33.25
N GLU A 232 -7.40 24.80 32.82
CA GLU A 232 -8.20 24.74 31.58
C GLU A 232 -7.30 24.92 30.34
N TYR A 233 -7.44 24.02 29.37
CA TYR A 233 -6.82 24.18 28.05
C TYR A 233 -7.64 25.15 27.17
N ARG A 234 -7.17 26.40 27.08
CA ARG A 234 -7.86 27.51 26.40
C ARG A 234 -6.91 28.32 25.53
N PRO A 235 -6.60 27.86 24.29
CA PRO A 235 -5.70 28.57 23.37
C PRO A 235 -6.05 30.05 23.15
N GLU A 236 -7.33 30.39 23.21
CA GLU A 236 -7.86 31.74 23.01
C GLU A 236 -7.19 32.80 23.90
N ARG A 237 -6.62 32.41 25.06
CA ARG A 237 -5.88 33.31 25.95
C ARG A 237 -4.66 33.98 25.29
N PHE A 238 -4.17 33.43 24.18
CA PHE A 238 -3.01 33.96 23.47
C PHE A 238 -3.31 34.80 22.23
N LEU A 239 -4.57 34.88 21.76
CA LEU A 239 -4.91 35.55 20.48
C LEU A 239 -4.68 37.07 20.51
N ASN A 240 -4.85 37.71 21.68
CA ASN A 240 -4.65 39.14 21.88
C ASN A 240 -3.61 39.42 22.99
N SER A 241 -2.64 38.51 23.14
CA SER A 241 -1.65 38.57 24.20
C SER A 241 -0.26 38.87 23.66
N ASN A 242 0.48 39.73 24.37
CA ASN A 242 1.90 40.00 24.09
C ASN A 242 2.83 38.92 24.67
N ILE A 243 2.28 37.91 25.35
CA ILE A 243 3.06 36.81 25.94
C ILE A 243 3.70 35.99 24.82
N ASN A 244 5.02 35.86 24.91
CA ASN A 244 5.83 35.08 23.98
C ASN A 244 6.74 34.09 24.71
N ILE A 245 7.21 33.10 23.96
CA ILE A 245 8.06 32.00 24.45
C ILE A 245 9.56 32.28 24.24
N LYS A 246 9.95 33.54 24.00
CA LYS A 246 11.35 33.94 23.77
C LYS A 246 12.11 34.16 25.08
N GLY A 247 11.52 33.80 26.24
CA GLY A 247 12.13 33.96 27.56
C GLY A 247 12.08 35.40 28.10
N LEU A 248 11.15 36.23 27.61
CA LEU A 248 10.90 37.58 28.11
C LEU A 248 9.68 37.67 29.02
N ASN A 249 8.77 36.69 28.92
CA ASN A 249 7.57 36.55 29.74
C ASN A 249 7.80 35.40 30.72
N PHE A 250 8.05 35.72 31.99
CA PHE A 250 8.42 34.72 33.00
C PHE A 250 7.26 33.81 33.41
N GLU A 251 6.03 34.23 33.14
CA GLU A 251 4.81 33.43 33.23
C GLU A 251 4.78 32.26 32.22
N LEU A 252 5.55 32.33 31.11
CA LEU A 252 5.62 31.29 30.08
C LEU A 252 7.08 31.05 29.60
N ILE A 253 7.78 30.14 30.29
CA ILE A 253 9.19 29.82 30.02
C ILE A 253 9.46 28.33 29.72
N PRO A 254 8.77 27.72 28.73
CA PRO A 254 8.90 26.28 28.43
C PRO A 254 10.30 25.87 27.94
N PHE A 255 11.11 26.85 27.52
CA PHE A 255 12.49 26.66 27.06
C PHE A 255 13.51 27.40 27.95
N GLY A 256 13.10 27.82 29.14
CA GLY A 256 13.89 28.66 30.04
C GLY A 256 14.07 30.11 29.55
N ALA A 257 14.73 30.90 30.39
CA ALA A 257 14.96 32.33 30.17
C ALA A 257 16.37 32.78 30.61
N GLY A 258 16.78 33.95 30.13
CA GLY A 258 18.07 34.57 30.42
C GLY A 258 19.27 33.89 29.74
N ARG A 259 20.46 34.02 30.32
CA ARG A 259 21.74 33.49 29.75
C ARG A 259 21.77 31.96 29.57
N ARG A 260 20.82 31.23 30.17
CA ARG A 260 20.67 29.77 30.07
C ARG A 260 19.35 29.38 29.40
N GLY A 261 18.72 30.30 28.64
CA GLY A 261 17.59 29.98 27.77
C GLY A 261 18.02 29.05 26.64
N CYS A 262 17.11 28.22 26.13
CA CYS A 262 17.43 27.24 25.10
C CYS A 262 17.79 27.92 23.77
N PRO A 263 19.00 27.69 23.21
CA PRO A 263 19.39 28.27 21.93
C PRO A 263 18.58 27.69 20.75
N GLY A 264 18.01 26.48 20.91
CA GLY A 264 17.21 25.82 19.87
C GLY A 264 15.76 26.29 19.76
N THR A 265 15.32 27.26 20.56
CA THR A 265 13.90 27.67 20.66
C THR A 265 13.31 28.10 19.32
N VAL A 266 14.01 28.97 18.57
CA VAL A 266 13.52 29.50 17.29
C VAL A 266 13.33 28.38 16.27
N PHE A 267 14.34 27.51 16.14
CA PHE A 267 14.27 26.36 15.25
C PHE A 267 13.15 25.40 15.64
N ALA A 268 13.03 25.08 16.93
CA ALA A 268 12.04 24.13 17.40
C ALA A 268 10.61 24.58 17.11
N ILE A 269 10.33 25.86 17.30
CA ILE A 269 9.00 26.43 17.08
C ILE A 269 8.61 26.43 15.62
N VAL A 270 9.50 26.84 14.71
CA VAL A 270 9.22 26.78 13.27
C VAL A 270 8.92 25.34 12.84
N VAL A 271 9.70 24.36 13.31
CA VAL A 271 9.46 22.94 12.99
C VAL A 271 8.10 22.46 13.51
N ILE A 272 7.74 22.81 14.75
CA ILE A 272 6.43 22.48 15.33
C ILE A 272 5.29 23.13 14.53
N GLU A 273 5.44 24.41 14.19
CA GLU A 273 4.44 25.18 13.44
C GLU A 273 4.18 24.58 12.05
N VAL A 274 5.23 24.34 11.26
CA VAL A 274 5.13 23.69 9.94
C VAL A 274 4.51 22.30 10.05
N ALA A 275 5.00 21.49 11.01
CA ALA A 275 4.52 20.11 11.17
C ALA A 275 3.03 20.08 11.54
N LEU A 276 2.63 20.88 12.54
CA LEU A 276 1.24 20.97 12.97
C LEU A 276 0.33 21.48 11.85
N ALA A 277 0.73 22.57 11.17
CA ALA A 277 -0.03 23.14 10.06
C ALA A 277 -0.27 22.10 8.96
N ARG A 278 0.78 21.38 8.55
CA ARG A 278 0.66 20.33 7.52
C ARG A 278 -0.24 19.19 7.96
N LEU A 279 -0.14 18.74 9.21
CA LEU A 279 -0.98 17.66 9.76
C LEU A 279 -2.46 18.04 9.75
N VAL A 280 -2.82 19.19 10.33
CA VAL A 280 -4.22 19.62 10.43
C VAL A 280 -4.80 20.07 9.09
N HIS A 281 -3.95 20.55 8.18
CA HIS A 281 -4.34 20.83 6.79
C HIS A 281 -4.69 19.56 6.02
N LYS A 282 -3.88 18.50 6.13
CA LYS A 282 -4.02 17.28 5.33
C LYS A 282 -4.93 16.22 5.94
N PHE A 283 -5.20 16.22 7.25
CA PHE A 283 -6.01 15.18 7.89
C PHE A 283 -7.03 15.73 8.88
N ASN A 284 -8.11 14.97 9.01
CA ASN A 284 -8.96 14.94 10.19
C ASN A 284 -8.43 13.88 11.17
N PHE A 285 -8.54 14.15 12.46
CA PHE A 285 -8.07 13.26 13.51
C PHE A 285 -9.21 12.91 14.47
N SER A 286 -9.27 11.66 14.89
CA SER A 286 -10.19 11.18 15.92
C SER A 286 -9.53 10.15 16.82
N LEU A 287 -10.05 10.00 18.03
CA LEU A 287 -9.66 8.92 18.94
C LEU A 287 -10.45 7.65 18.58
N PRO A 288 -9.81 6.47 18.44
CA PRO A 288 -10.52 5.21 18.22
C PRO A 288 -11.51 4.90 19.34
N LYS A 289 -11.12 5.25 20.58
CA LYS A 289 -11.93 5.16 21.79
C LYS A 289 -11.59 6.34 22.71
N PRO A 290 -12.41 7.40 22.75
CA PRO A 290 -12.12 8.61 23.53
C PRO A 290 -11.93 8.36 25.03
N GLU A 291 -12.70 7.42 25.58
CA GLU A 291 -12.75 7.06 27.01
C GLU A 291 -11.45 6.43 27.53
N GLU A 292 -10.58 5.91 26.65
CA GLU A 292 -9.38 5.12 27.02
C GLU A 292 -8.06 5.93 26.91
N LEU A 293 -8.12 7.26 26.79
CA LEU A 293 -6.93 8.09 26.60
C LEU A 293 -6.11 8.23 27.91
N ASP A 294 -5.13 7.36 28.10
CA ASP A 294 -4.24 7.34 29.29
C ASP A 294 -3.28 8.55 29.38
N MET A 295 -3.57 9.53 30.23
CA MET A 295 -2.72 10.71 30.42
C MET A 295 -1.47 10.48 31.30
N THR A 296 -1.18 9.24 31.71
CA THR A 296 -0.04 8.93 32.57
C THR A 296 1.29 9.32 31.92
N GLU A 297 2.12 10.03 32.67
CA GLU A 297 3.45 10.46 32.27
C GLU A 297 4.52 9.41 32.63
N ALA A 298 5.60 9.38 31.86
CA ALA A 298 6.78 8.58 32.15
C ALA A 298 7.93 9.48 32.65
N SER A 299 8.63 9.02 33.69
CA SER A 299 9.75 9.74 34.29
C SER A 299 10.93 9.92 33.31
N GLY A 300 11.48 11.14 33.27
CA GLY A 300 12.66 11.53 32.49
C GLY A 300 12.86 13.05 32.54
N ILE A 301 13.96 13.57 31.98
CA ILE A 301 14.17 15.04 31.86
C ILE A 301 13.10 15.67 30.97
N ALA A 302 12.75 14.98 29.88
CA ALA A 302 11.60 15.34 29.07
C ALA A 302 10.40 14.50 29.49
N ILE A 303 9.30 15.14 29.88
CA ILE A 303 8.08 14.43 30.26
C ILE A 303 7.31 14.02 29.02
N ARG A 304 7.24 12.70 28.80
CA ARG A 304 6.48 12.06 27.72
C ARG A 304 5.36 11.21 28.31
N ARG A 305 4.38 10.83 27.48
CA ARG A 305 3.40 9.82 27.90
C ARG A 305 4.04 8.44 28.10
N LYS A 306 3.52 7.73 29.09
CA LYS A 306 3.80 6.32 29.33
C LYS A 306 3.30 5.46 28.16
N SER A 307 2.12 5.78 27.65
CA SER A 307 1.45 5.06 26.55
C SER A 307 1.47 5.90 25.26
N PRO A 308 1.80 5.32 24.09
CA PRO A 308 1.85 6.07 22.83
C PRO A 308 0.48 6.60 22.39
N LEU A 309 0.44 7.78 21.75
CA LEU A 309 -0.81 8.28 21.16
C LEU A 309 -1.24 7.44 19.93
N LEU A 310 -2.40 6.80 20.07
CA LEU A 310 -3.15 6.17 18.99
C LEU A 310 -4.29 7.09 18.57
N ALA A 311 -4.20 7.61 17.35
CA ALA A 311 -5.22 8.45 16.73
C ALA A 311 -5.46 7.95 15.30
N LEU A 312 -6.73 7.96 14.89
CA LEU A 312 -7.13 7.70 13.51
C LEU A 312 -6.96 8.99 12.71
N ALA A 313 -6.10 8.94 11.70
CA ALA A 313 -5.89 10.05 10.77
C ALA A 313 -6.59 9.73 9.46
N THR A 314 -7.55 10.55 9.05
CA THR A 314 -8.24 10.42 7.76
C THR A 314 -7.88 11.61 6.89
N PRO A 315 -7.38 11.44 5.65
CA PRO A 315 -6.98 12.61 4.88
C PRO A 315 -8.21 13.47 4.56
N TYR A 316 -8.10 14.78 4.80
CA TYR A 316 -9.22 15.73 4.81
C TYR A 316 -9.99 15.76 3.49
N SER A 317 -9.27 15.76 2.38
CA SER A 317 -9.83 15.75 1.02
C SER A 317 -9.62 14.40 0.33
N SER A 318 -9.59 13.29 1.07
CA SER A 318 -9.46 11.96 0.48
C SER A 318 -10.75 11.17 0.64
N ASN A 319 -11.19 10.54 -0.44
CA ASN A 319 -12.33 9.63 -0.47
C ASN A 319 -11.93 8.19 -0.06
N LEU A 320 -10.67 7.93 0.30
CA LEU A 320 -10.23 6.58 0.69
C LEU A 320 -11.00 5.99 1.87
N HIS A 321 -11.40 6.82 2.83
CA HIS A 321 -12.20 6.40 3.98
C HIS A 321 -13.61 5.94 3.61
N GLN A 322 -14.07 6.22 2.39
CA GLN A 322 -15.36 5.78 1.87
C GLN A 322 -15.26 4.42 1.16
N LEU A 323 -14.05 3.90 0.98
CA LEU A 323 -13.82 2.58 0.41
C LEU A 323 -13.69 1.54 1.54
N GLY A 324 -14.57 0.55 1.53
CA GLY A 324 -14.45 -0.63 2.39
C GLY A 324 -13.45 -1.65 1.85
N SER A 325 -13.45 -2.85 2.44
CA SER A 325 -12.62 -3.98 1.99
C SER A 325 -12.99 -4.49 0.59
N LEU A 326 -14.13 -4.07 0.04
CA LEU A 326 -14.60 -4.41 -1.31
C LEU A 326 -14.83 -3.08 -2.06
N PRO A 327 -13.79 -2.53 -2.70
CA PRO A 327 -13.86 -1.20 -3.31
C PRO A 327 -14.93 -1.08 -4.38
N HIS A 328 -15.14 -2.10 -5.22
CA HIS A 328 -16.20 -2.14 -6.25
C HIS A 328 -17.60 -1.93 -5.66
N ARG A 329 -17.92 -2.57 -4.53
CA ARG A 329 -19.21 -2.38 -3.86
C ARG A 329 -19.36 -0.96 -3.30
N SER A 330 -18.27 -0.40 -2.77
CA SER A 330 -18.27 0.96 -2.22
C SER A 330 -18.47 1.99 -3.34
N LEU A 331 -17.76 1.82 -4.45
CA LEU A 331 -17.85 2.67 -5.65
C LEU A 331 -19.24 2.57 -6.30
N HIS A 332 -19.84 1.39 -6.33
CA HIS A 332 -21.22 1.21 -6.77
C HIS A 332 -22.23 2.01 -5.93
N GLN A 333 -22.10 2.01 -4.60
CA GLN A 333 -22.99 2.80 -3.74
C GLN A 333 -22.77 4.30 -3.95
N LEU A 334 -21.52 4.71 -4.17
CA LEU A 334 -21.20 6.10 -4.50
C LEU A 334 -21.79 6.49 -5.88
N SER A 335 -21.83 5.58 -6.86
CA SER A 335 -22.33 5.89 -8.21
C SER A 335 -23.84 6.08 -8.23
N LYS A 336 -24.57 5.33 -7.39
CA LYS A 336 -26.00 5.57 -7.13
C LYS A 336 -26.27 6.97 -6.56
N LYS A 337 -25.33 7.57 -5.84
CA LYS A 337 -25.47 8.89 -5.23
C LYS A 337 -25.00 10.04 -6.13
N TYR A 338 -23.83 9.89 -6.75
CA TYR A 338 -23.17 10.98 -7.49
C TYR A 338 -23.31 10.87 -9.00
N GLY A 339 -23.78 9.73 -9.51
CA GLY A 339 -23.96 9.47 -10.93
C GLY A 339 -22.87 8.59 -11.56
N PRO A 340 -22.97 8.38 -12.88
CA PRO A 340 -22.19 7.38 -13.61
C PRO A 340 -20.71 7.75 -13.84
N VAL A 341 -20.33 9.00 -13.59
CA VAL A 341 -18.94 9.47 -13.61
C VAL A 341 -18.71 10.30 -12.36
N MET A 342 -17.73 9.93 -11.56
CA MET A 342 -17.40 10.61 -10.31
C MET A 342 -15.92 10.93 -10.22
N LEU A 343 -15.61 12.11 -9.67
CA LEU A 343 -14.26 12.49 -9.28
C LEU A 343 -14.08 12.23 -7.78
N LEU A 344 -13.17 11.32 -7.47
CA LEU A 344 -12.68 11.03 -6.13
C LEU A 344 -11.22 11.49 -6.01
N HIS A 345 -10.76 11.66 -4.79
CA HIS A 345 -9.37 11.94 -4.47
C HIS A 345 -8.83 10.83 -3.58
N PHE A 346 -7.84 10.09 -4.06
CA PHE A 346 -7.12 9.12 -3.24
C PHE A 346 -5.83 9.78 -2.77
N GLY A 347 -5.82 10.24 -1.52
CA GLY A 347 -4.72 11.05 -1.02
C GLY A 347 -4.61 12.36 -1.81
N SER A 348 -3.48 12.59 -2.47
CA SER A 348 -3.26 13.75 -3.35
C SER A 348 -3.60 13.49 -4.82
N LYS A 349 -4.04 12.29 -5.18
CA LYS A 349 -4.28 11.89 -6.58
C LYS A 349 -5.75 12.01 -6.96
N PRO A 350 -6.10 12.75 -8.05
CA PRO A 350 -7.44 12.73 -8.60
C PRO A 350 -7.69 11.39 -9.31
N VAL A 351 -8.87 10.82 -9.06
CA VAL A 351 -9.31 9.53 -9.58
C VAL A 351 -10.72 9.67 -10.14
N ILE A 352 -10.88 9.41 -11.43
CA ILE A 352 -12.19 9.29 -12.07
C ILE A 352 -12.64 7.84 -12.01
N VAL A 353 -13.88 7.61 -11.56
CA VAL A 353 -14.54 6.31 -11.63
C VAL A 353 -15.65 6.40 -12.66
N ALA A 354 -15.59 5.53 -13.66
CA ALA A 354 -16.58 5.41 -14.71
C ALA A 354 -17.42 4.14 -14.49
N SER A 355 -18.71 4.34 -14.23
CA SER A 355 -19.67 3.31 -13.81
C SER A 355 -20.86 3.18 -14.77
N SER A 356 -20.72 3.59 -16.03
CA SER A 356 -21.72 3.41 -17.08
C SER A 356 -21.11 2.98 -18.40
N VAL A 357 -21.94 2.40 -19.26
CA VAL A 357 -21.59 1.99 -20.62
C VAL A 357 -21.03 3.17 -21.43
N ASP A 358 -21.69 4.33 -21.38
CA ASP A 358 -21.27 5.50 -22.16
C ASP A 358 -19.93 6.06 -21.68
N ALA A 359 -19.71 6.14 -20.36
CA ALA A 359 -18.44 6.59 -19.81
C ALA A 359 -17.30 5.62 -20.16
N ALA A 360 -17.53 4.32 -20.01
CA ALA A 360 -16.56 3.28 -20.37
C ALA A 360 -16.22 3.32 -21.86
N ARG A 361 -17.23 3.50 -22.73
CA ARG A 361 -17.07 3.65 -24.18
C ARG A 361 -16.28 4.90 -24.54
N ASP A 362 -16.59 6.04 -23.93
CA ASP A 362 -15.89 7.29 -24.21
C ASP A 362 -14.40 7.18 -23.82
N ILE A 363 -14.09 6.55 -22.68
CA ILE A 363 -12.70 6.36 -22.22
C ILE A 363 -11.93 5.35 -23.09
N MET A 364 -12.48 4.15 -23.33
CA MET A 364 -11.71 3.05 -23.94
C MET A 364 -11.89 2.93 -25.47
N LYS A 365 -12.73 3.78 -26.08
CA LYS A 365 -12.93 3.84 -27.53
C LYS A 365 -12.63 5.23 -28.07
N THR A 366 -13.28 6.28 -27.57
CA THR A 366 -13.07 7.65 -28.05
C THR A 366 -11.69 8.17 -27.65
N HIS A 367 -11.35 8.07 -26.36
CA HIS A 367 -10.10 8.54 -25.77
C HIS A 367 -9.09 7.41 -25.51
N ASP A 368 -9.23 6.28 -26.21
CA ASP A 368 -8.47 5.04 -25.97
C ASP A 368 -6.96 5.31 -25.85
N LEU A 369 -6.38 6.03 -26.82
CA LEU A 369 -4.95 6.33 -26.83
C LEU A 369 -4.52 7.16 -25.61
N VAL A 370 -5.25 8.23 -25.30
CA VAL A 370 -4.93 9.17 -24.21
C VAL A 370 -5.08 8.49 -22.84
N CYS A 371 -6.06 7.60 -22.70
CA CYS A 371 -6.31 6.83 -21.48
C CYS A 371 -5.61 5.46 -21.44
N SER A 372 -4.69 5.18 -22.38
CA SER A 372 -3.99 3.88 -22.42
C SER A 372 -2.81 3.79 -21.44
N ASN A 373 -2.43 4.87 -20.76
CA ASN A 373 -1.33 4.83 -19.81
C ASN A 373 -1.72 4.17 -18.47
N ARG A 374 -0.73 3.85 -17.63
CA ARG A 374 -0.93 3.28 -16.29
C ARG A 374 -0.45 4.25 -15.21
N PRO A 375 -1.17 4.36 -14.08
CA PRO A 375 -0.67 5.10 -12.93
C PRO A 375 0.55 4.37 -12.34
N LYS A 376 1.49 5.13 -11.77
CA LYS A 376 2.68 4.55 -11.13
C LYS A 376 2.26 3.75 -9.88
N SER A 377 2.72 2.50 -9.77
CA SER A 377 2.56 1.64 -8.60
C SER A 377 3.92 1.18 -8.09
N SER A 378 4.25 1.50 -6.83
CA SER A 378 5.53 1.08 -6.25
C SER A 378 5.62 -0.43 -6.04
N ILE A 379 4.48 -1.11 -5.90
CA ILE A 379 4.40 -2.57 -5.76
C ILE A 379 4.68 -3.22 -7.12
N ALA A 380 3.96 -2.81 -8.16
CA ALA A 380 4.14 -3.38 -9.51
C ALA A 380 5.55 -3.11 -10.06
N GLU A 381 6.13 -1.93 -9.79
CA GLU A 381 7.50 -1.60 -10.20
C GLU A 381 8.53 -2.60 -9.64
N ARG A 382 8.35 -3.05 -8.39
CA ARG A 382 9.25 -4.02 -7.74
C ARG A 382 9.00 -5.46 -8.19
N LEU A 383 7.73 -5.85 -8.34
CA LEU A 383 7.37 -7.22 -8.74
C LEU A 383 7.63 -7.51 -10.23
N PHE A 384 7.54 -6.50 -11.09
CA PHE A 384 7.66 -6.63 -12.55
C PHE A 384 8.90 -5.93 -13.13
N TYR A 385 10.01 -5.94 -12.40
CA TYR A 385 11.31 -5.51 -12.92
C TYR A 385 11.32 -4.09 -13.51
N GLY A 386 10.71 -3.13 -12.81
CA GLY A 386 10.52 -1.75 -13.27
C GLY A 386 9.30 -1.57 -14.17
N SER A 387 8.26 -2.38 -13.98
CA SER A 387 7.07 -2.43 -14.86
C SER A 387 7.42 -2.67 -16.32
N LYS A 388 8.28 -3.67 -16.55
CA LYS A 388 8.67 -4.18 -17.89
C LYS A 388 7.70 -5.27 -18.40
N ASP A 389 6.55 -5.40 -17.76
CA ASP A 389 5.47 -6.33 -18.07
C ASP A 389 4.43 -5.72 -19.04
N VAL A 390 3.42 -6.46 -19.45
CA VAL A 390 2.39 -5.99 -20.40
C VAL A 390 1.26 -5.24 -19.68
N ALA A 391 0.95 -5.62 -18.45
CA ALA A 391 -0.18 -5.10 -17.69
C ALA A 391 0.05 -3.68 -17.16
N PHE A 392 1.18 -3.43 -16.49
CA PHE A 392 1.52 -2.20 -15.74
C PHE A 392 2.49 -1.27 -16.47
N SER A 393 3.18 -1.72 -17.52
CA SER A 393 4.12 -0.86 -18.25
C SER A 393 3.43 0.40 -18.82
N PRO A 394 4.05 1.59 -18.71
CA PRO A 394 3.55 2.82 -19.30
C PRO A 394 3.30 2.70 -20.81
N TYR A 395 2.29 3.41 -21.31
CA TYR A 395 2.02 3.38 -22.74
C TYR A 395 3.15 4.09 -23.51
N GLY A 396 3.72 3.40 -24.50
CA GLY A 396 4.81 3.89 -25.31
C GLY A 396 5.26 2.86 -26.34
N GLU A 397 6.34 3.15 -27.05
CA GLU A 397 6.91 2.25 -28.06
C GLU A 397 7.25 0.88 -27.47
N TYR A 398 7.93 0.86 -26.32
CA TYR A 398 8.26 -0.37 -25.60
C TYR A 398 7.02 -1.23 -25.30
N TRP A 399 5.97 -0.64 -24.70
CA TRP A 399 4.74 -1.37 -24.40
C TRP A 399 4.08 -1.92 -25.68
N ARG A 400 4.06 -1.14 -26.77
CA ARG A 400 3.51 -1.60 -28.06
C ARG A 400 4.28 -2.81 -28.61
N GLN A 401 5.61 -2.79 -28.49
CA GLN A 401 6.50 -3.87 -28.90
C GLN A 401 6.24 -5.16 -28.11
N ILE A 402 6.23 -5.11 -26.77
CA ILE A 402 5.96 -6.29 -25.94
C ILE A 402 4.52 -6.79 -26.07
N LYS A 403 3.52 -5.89 -26.19
CA LYS A 403 2.13 -6.27 -26.45
C LYS A 403 2.00 -6.99 -27.79
N SER A 404 2.70 -6.51 -28.82
CA SER A 404 2.75 -7.15 -30.12
C SER A 404 3.37 -8.55 -30.04
N VAL A 405 4.48 -8.70 -29.33
CA VAL A 405 5.11 -10.01 -29.08
C VAL A 405 4.12 -10.97 -28.41
N THR A 406 3.49 -10.54 -27.33
CA THR A 406 2.52 -11.35 -26.59
C THR A 406 1.35 -11.78 -27.46
N VAL A 407 0.73 -10.87 -28.22
CA VAL A 407 -0.45 -11.18 -29.05
C VAL A 407 -0.09 -12.02 -30.27
N LEU A 408 1.01 -11.73 -30.97
CA LEU A 408 1.33 -12.37 -32.23
C LEU A 408 2.06 -13.72 -32.04
N HIS A 409 2.99 -13.81 -31.09
CA HIS A 409 3.85 -14.98 -30.93
C HIS A 409 3.34 -15.97 -29.86
N LEU A 410 2.76 -15.47 -28.77
CA LEU A 410 2.33 -16.28 -27.62
C LEU A 410 0.83 -16.58 -27.63
N LEU A 411 -0.01 -15.59 -27.90
CA LEU A 411 -1.47 -15.69 -27.73
C LEU A 411 -2.25 -15.56 -29.06
N SER A 412 -1.60 -15.82 -30.19
CA SER A 412 -2.30 -15.88 -31.47
C SER A 412 -3.22 -17.09 -31.54
N ASN A 413 -4.31 -17.02 -32.31
CA ASN A 413 -5.26 -18.14 -32.43
C ASN A 413 -4.57 -19.45 -32.79
N LYS A 414 -3.58 -19.43 -33.69
CA LYS A 414 -2.80 -20.60 -34.07
C LYS A 414 -2.02 -21.17 -32.88
N ARG A 415 -1.43 -20.32 -32.05
CA ARG A 415 -0.67 -20.74 -30.87
C ARG A 415 -1.59 -21.29 -29.78
N VAL A 416 -2.72 -20.62 -29.52
CA VAL A 416 -3.74 -21.12 -28.59
C VAL A 416 -4.24 -22.49 -29.03
N GLN A 417 -4.51 -22.70 -30.32
CA GLN A 417 -4.91 -24.00 -30.87
C GLN A 417 -3.84 -25.08 -30.70
N SER A 418 -2.55 -24.74 -30.82
CA SER A 418 -1.47 -25.74 -30.65
C SER A 418 -1.36 -26.33 -29.23
N TYR A 419 -2.00 -25.72 -28.24
CA TYR A 419 -2.06 -26.23 -26.87
C TYR A 419 -3.35 -26.99 -26.54
N ARG A 420 -4.13 -27.38 -27.56
CA ARG A 420 -5.35 -28.18 -27.40
C ARG A 420 -5.10 -29.44 -26.57
N ASP A 421 -4.10 -30.23 -26.95
CA ASP A 421 -3.81 -31.50 -26.29
C ASP A 421 -3.52 -31.32 -24.79
N ILE A 422 -2.83 -30.23 -24.42
CA ILE A 422 -2.57 -29.89 -23.01
C ILE A 422 -3.89 -29.61 -22.26
N ARG A 423 -4.78 -28.81 -22.85
CA ARG A 423 -6.06 -28.47 -22.22
C ARG A 423 -6.95 -29.70 -22.08
N GLU A 424 -7.02 -30.53 -23.12
CA GLU A 424 -7.80 -31.76 -23.10
C GLU A 424 -7.22 -32.76 -22.09
N GLU A 425 -5.90 -32.93 -22.03
CA GLU A 425 -5.27 -33.84 -21.05
C GLU A 425 -5.50 -33.36 -19.60
N GLU A 426 -5.27 -32.08 -19.30
CA GLU A 426 -5.44 -31.57 -17.94
C GLU A 426 -6.90 -31.55 -17.48
N THR A 427 -7.85 -31.27 -18.38
CA THR A 427 -9.26 -31.38 -18.04
C THR A 427 -9.68 -32.84 -17.83
N SER A 428 -9.18 -33.80 -18.61
CA SER A 428 -9.41 -35.24 -18.34
C SER A 428 -8.82 -35.65 -16.99
N ASN A 429 -7.61 -35.19 -16.67
CA ASN A 429 -6.96 -35.46 -15.38
C ASN A 429 -7.77 -34.92 -14.20
N MET A 430 -8.37 -33.73 -14.33
CA MET A 430 -9.29 -33.18 -13.32
C MET A 430 -10.52 -34.08 -13.13
N ILE A 431 -11.15 -34.54 -14.22
CA ILE A 431 -12.31 -35.45 -14.14
C ILE A 431 -11.92 -36.76 -13.43
N VAL A 432 -10.76 -37.33 -13.75
CA VAL A 432 -10.25 -38.55 -13.11
C VAL A 432 -10.01 -38.31 -11.61
N LYS A 433 -9.37 -37.19 -11.23
CA LYS A 433 -9.13 -36.84 -9.82
C LYS A 433 -10.45 -36.73 -9.04
N ILE A 434 -11.43 -35.99 -9.57
CA ILE A 434 -12.75 -35.85 -8.94
C ILE A 434 -13.42 -37.22 -8.78
N ARG A 435 -13.33 -38.08 -9.78
CA ARG A 435 -13.89 -39.43 -9.69
C ARG A 435 -13.24 -40.27 -8.59
N GLN A 436 -11.91 -40.25 -8.50
CA GLN A 436 -11.17 -40.96 -7.46
C GLN A 436 -11.54 -40.47 -6.05
N GLU A 437 -11.77 -39.17 -5.88
CA GLU A 437 -12.27 -38.60 -4.61
C GLU A 437 -13.72 -39.03 -4.32
N CYS A 438 -14.57 -39.12 -5.34
CA CYS A 438 -15.93 -39.64 -5.18
C CYS A 438 -15.95 -41.12 -4.77
N ASP A 439 -15.08 -41.95 -5.36
CA ASP A 439 -15.04 -43.40 -5.13
C ASP A 439 -14.40 -43.76 -3.77
N SER A 440 -13.51 -42.92 -3.24
CA SER A 440 -12.80 -43.15 -1.98
C SER A 440 -13.56 -42.73 -0.72
N ASN A 441 -14.44 -41.73 -0.81
CA ASN A 441 -15.25 -41.25 0.31
C ASN A 441 -16.58 -42.00 0.44
N PHE A 442 -16.57 -43.16 1.12
CA PHE A 442 -17.74 -44.02 1.36
C PHE A 442 -18.92 -43.35 2.12
N SER A 443 -18.71 -42.18 2.76
CA SER A 443 -19.73 -41.51 3.58
C SER A 443 -20.17 -40.12 3.07
N SER A 444 -19.43 -39.48 2.17
CA SER A 444 -19.74 -38.15 1.65
C SER A 444 -18.85 -37.79 0.44
N SER A 445 -19.38 -37.79 -0.79
CA SER A 445 -18.65 -37.40 -2.02
C SER A 445 -18.45 -35.87 -2.13
N VAL A 446 -18.17 -35.19 -1.01
CA VAL A 446 -17.87 -33.76 -0.97
C VAL A 446 -16.46 -33.54 -1.45
N ILE A 447 -16.33 -32.70 -2.49
CA ILE A 447 -15.07 -32.31 -3.11
C ILE A 447 -14.85 -30.80 -2.94
N ASP A 448 -13.59 -30.40 -2.86
CA ASP A 448 -13.20 -28.99 -2.95
C ASP A 448 -13.03 -28.62 -4.43
N LEU A 449 -14.08 -28.00 -5.00
CA LEU A 449 -14.04 -27.54 -6.39
C LEU A 449 -13.04 -26.40 -6.57
N ARG A 450 -12.75 -25.58 -5.55
CA ARG A 450 -11.74 -24.52 -5.67
C ARG A 450 -10.37 -25.14 -5.92
N ASP A 451 -9.96 -26.12 -5.12
CA ASP A 451 -8.66 -26.78 -5.32
C ASP A 451 -8.58 -27.44 -6.70
N CYS A 452 -9.63 -28.16 -7.10
CA CYS A 452 -9.68 -28.81 -8.41
C CYS A 452 -9.51 -27.81 -9.57
N LEU A 453 -10.27 -26.70 -9.53
CA LEU A 453 -10.25 -25.68 -10.58
C LEU A 453 -8.93 -24.90 -10.58
N CYS A 454 -8.41 -24.54 -9.41
CA CYS A 454 -7.11 -23.87 -9.27
C CYS A 454 -5.97 -24.75 -9.79
N SER A 455 -5.98 -26.04 -9.43
CA SER A 455 -5.00 -27.02 -9.91
C SER A 455 -5.07 -27.20 -11.44
N LEU A 456 -6.28 -27.31 -12.00
CA LEU A 456 -6.49 -27.39 -13.44
C LEU A 456 -5.84 -26.20 -14.17
N THR A 457 -6.19 -24.97 -13.77
CA THR A 457 -5.69 -23.78 -14.44
C THR A 457 -4.19 -23.61 -14.26
N ASN A 458 -3.67 -23.89 -13.05
CA ASN A 458 -2.24 -23.85 -12.80
C ASN A 458 -1.50 -24.84 -13.70
N ASN A 459 -1.97 -26.08 -13.83
CA ASN A 459 -1.32 -27.09 -14.68
C ASN A 459 -1.30 -26.70 -16.15
N ILE A 460 -2.44 -26.22 -16.67
CA ILE A 460 -2.56 -25.79 -18.05
C ILE A 460 -1.59 -24.62 -18.31
N VAL A 461 -1.64 -23.59 -17.47
CA VAL A 461 -0.83 -22.39 -17.68
C VAL A 461 0.65 -22.68 -17.42
N SER A 462 1.03 -23.47 -16.42
CA SER A 462 2.42 -23.86 -16.20
C SER A 462 2.97 -24.65 -17.39
N ARG A 463 2.23 -25.63 -17.93
CA ARG A 463 2.70 -26.39 -19.11
C ARG A 463 2.84 -25.49 -20.34
N VAL A 464 1.90 -24.57 -20.56
CA VAL A 464 1.92 -23.67 -21.72
C VAL A 464 2.96 -22.56 -21.59
N ALA A 465 3.12 -21.99 -20.40
CA ALA A 465 3.97 -20.83 -20.17
C ALA A 465 5.39 -21.19 -19.74
N LEU A 466 5.58 -22.33 -19.07
CA LEU A 466 6.83 -22.75 -18.41
C LEU A 466 7.29 -24.16 -18.84
N GLY A 467 6.61 -24.80 -19.79
CA GLY A 467 6.99 -26.11 -20.34
C GLY A 467 6.64 -27.34 -19.50
N ARG A 468 6.35 -27.19 -18.19
CA ARG A 468 5.98 -28.31 -17.31
C ARG A 468 5.12 -27.88 -16.12
N LYS A 469 4.62 -28.85 -15.35
CA LYS A 469 3.92 -28.60 -14.08
C LYS A 469 4.93 -28.30 -12.97
N TYR A 470 4.56 -27.38 -12.08
CA TYR A 470 5.29 -27.07 -10.85
C TYR A 470 4.35 -27.27 -9.67
N ASN A 471 3.99 -28.53 -9.42
CA ASN A 471 3.02 -28.91 -8.39
C ASN A 471 3.74 -29.53 -7.19
N GLU A 472 3.64 -28.85 -6.05
CA GLU A 472 3.81 -29.34 -4.67
C GLU A 472 5.19 -29.94 -4.27
N GLU A 473 5.61 -29.52 -3.07
CA GLU A 473 6.87 -29.75 -2.33
C GLU A 473 7.99 -30.53 -3.02
N GLY A 474 9.05 -29.81 -3.41
CA GLY A 474 10.41 -30.38 -3.53
C GLY A 474 11.04 -30.33 -4.93
N GLN A 475 10.29 -30.07 -5.99
CA GLN A 475 10.85 -29.89 -7.34
C GLN A 475 10.92 -28.42 -7.72
N GLY A 476 11.94 -27.73 -7.20
CA GLY A 476 12.25 -26.32 -7.53
C GLY A 476 12.34 -25.36 -6.34
N GLY A 477 12.15 -25.83 -5.10
CA GLY A 477 12.37 -25.03 -3.88
C GLY A 477 11.32 -23.96 -3.54
N MET A 478 10.32 -23.72 -4.40
CA MET A 478 9.27 -22.71 -4.21
C MET A 478 7.87 -23.34 -4.20
N ASN A 479 7.01 -22.89 -3.28
CA ASN A 479 5.58 -23.18 -3.33
C ASN A 479 4.89 -22.17 -4.27
N ALA A 480 4.91 -22.45 -5.56
CA ALA A 480 4.40 -21.54 -6.60
C ALA A 480 2.94 -21.09 -6.34
N LYS A 481 2.07 -21.97 -5.83
CA LYS A 481 0.67 -21.64 -5.49
C LYS A 481 0.61 -20.58 -4.39
N VAL A 482 1.35 -20.76 -3.29
CA VAL A 482 1.34 -19.82 -2.15
C VAL A 482 1.92 -18.47 -2.56
N THR A 483 3.07 -18.46 -3.25
CA THR A 483 3.68 -17.19 -3.63
C THR A 483 2.87 -16.46 -4.71
N LEU A 484 2.20 -17.16 -5.64
CA LEU A 484 1.26 -16.53 -6.56
C LEU A 484 0.06 -15.89 -5.85
N HIS A 485 -0.45 -16.54 -4.80
CA HIS A 485 -1.50 -15.95 -3.97
C HIS A 485 -1.03 -14.68 -3.26
N GLU A 486 0.13 -14.73 -2.59
CA GLU A 486 0.73 -13.55 -1.95
C GLU A 486 1.00 -12.42 -2.95
N PHE A 487 1.44 -12.76 -4.16
CA PHE A 487 1.63 -11.83 -5.28
C PHE A 487 0.32 -11.13 -5.69
N GLY A 488 -0.76 -11.89 -5.88
CA GLY A 488 -2.07 -11.34 -6.22
C GLY A 488 -2.65 -10.44 -5.11
N GLU A 489 -2.48 -10.82 -3.84
CA GLU A 489 -2.86 -9.96 -2.70
C GLU A 489 -2.10 -8.64 -2.70
N LEU A 490 -0.78 -8.67 -2.94
CA LEU A 490 0.07 -7.48 -2.95
C LEU A 490 -0.34 -6.49 -4.04
N LEU A 491 -0.62 -6.97 -5.26
CA LEU A 491 -1.07 -6.11 -6.35
C LEU A 491 -2.44 -5.46 -6.07
N GLY A 492 -3.28 -6.10 -5.25
CA GLY A 492 -4.58 -5.57 -4.80
C GLY A 492 -4.48 -4.66 -3.57
N THR A 493 -3.29 -4.54 -2.97
CA THR A 493 -3.07 -3.79 -1.73
C THR A 493 -2.89 -2.30 -2.01
N PHE A 494 -3.52 -1.47 -1.17
CA PHE A 494 -3.35 -0.03 -1.20
C PHE A 494 -2.02 0.41 -0.56
N SER A 495 -1.10 0.98 -1.36
CA SER A 495 0.15 1.60 -0.88
C SER A 495 -0.07 3.08 -0.53
N ILE A 496 0.09 3.46 0.74
CA ILE A 496 -0.13 4.86 1.15
C ILE A 496 0.87 5.82 0.51
N GLY A 497 2.11 5.38 0.25
CA GLY A 497 3.13 6.17 -0.42
C GLY A 497 2.78 6.57 -1.85
N ASP A 498 2.04 5.72 -2.57
CA ASP A 498 1.68 5.95 -3.98
C ASP A 498 0.69 7.13 -4.11
N TYR A 499 -0.14 7.32 -3.08
CA TYR A 499 -1.19 8.34 -3.03
C TYR A 499 -0.85 9.52 -2.11
N ILE A 500 0.05 9.33 -1.13
CA ILE A 500 0.52 10.35 -0.19
C ILE A 500 2.05 10.20 -0.03
N PRO A 501 2.86 10.75 -0.95
CA PRO A 501 4.30 10.45 -1.05
C PRO A 501 5.11 10.72 0.23
N TRP A 502 4.80 11.76 0.99
CA TRP A 502 5.54 12.06 2.23
C TRP A 502 5.24 11.08 3.38
N LEU A 503 4.24 10.20 3.22
CA LEU A 503 3.91 9.09 4.11
C LEU A 503 4.48 7.74 3.64
N GLU A 504 5.31 7.71 2.60
CA GLU A 504 5.91 6.48 2.07
C GLU A 504 6.61 5.62 3.14
N CYS A 505 7.20 6.23 4.18
CA CYS A 505 7.84 5.49 5.28
C CYS A 505 6.90 4.50 5.99
N ILE A 506 5.57 4.74 5.95
CA ILE A 506 4.58 3.86 6.58
C ILE A 506 4.61 2.46 5.96
N ASN A 507 4.88 2.34 4.65
CA ASN A 507 4.99 1.05 3.95
C ASN A 507 6.16 0.21 4.49
N LYS A 508 7.23 0.83 4.96
CA LYS A 508 8.34 0.13 5.63
C LYS A 508 7.93 -0.33 7.02
N ILE A 509 7.22 0.52 7.75
CA ILE A 509 6.90 0.28 9.17
C ILE A 509 5.80 -0.76 9.34
N ASN A 510 4.79 -0.77 8.46
CA ASN A 510 3.76 -1.79 8.47
C ASN A 510 4.22 -3.13 7.85
N GLY A 511 5.47 -3.21 7.37
CA GLY A 511 6.05 -4.40 6.78
C GLY A 511 5.66 -4.67 5.33
N LEU A 512 4.90 -3.78 4.67
CA LEU A 512 4.49 -3.94 3.28
C LEU A 512 5.71 -4.04 2.35
N ASP A 513 6.70 -3.15 2.51
CA ASP A 513 7.91 -3.16 1.68
C ASP A 513 8.71 -4.47 1.83
N ASN A 514 8.81 -5.01 3.05
CA ASN A 514 9.48 -6.28 3.31
C ASN A 514 8.70 -7.45 2.68
N LYS A 515 7.36 -7.43 2.72
CA LYS A 515 6.53 -8.47 2.07
C LYS A 515 6.71 -8.42 0.55
N VAL A 516 6.72 -7.23 -0.05
CA VAL A 516 6.97 -7.05 -1.49
C VAL A 516 8.35 -7.56 -1.89
N GLU A 517 9.40 -7.19 -1.15
CA GLU A 517 10.77 -7.63 -1.43
C GLU A 517 10.94 -9.15 -1.32
N LYS A 518 10.34 -9.75 -0.30
CA LYS A 518 10.33 -11.22 -0.13
C LYS A 518 9.72 -11.91 -1.34
N VAL A 519 8.50 -11.50 -1.74
CA VAL A 519 7.79 -12.10 -2.88
C VAL A 519 8.53 -11.85 -4.20
N ALA A 520 9.07 -10.65 -4.40
CA ALA A 520 9.87 -10.33 -5.58
C ALA A 520 11.09 -11.25 -5.70
N LYS A 521 11.81 -11.49 -4.60
CA LYS A 521 12.99 -12.36 -4.58
C LYS A 521 12.65 -13.83 -4.83
N GLU A 522 11.56 -14.32 -4.25
CA GLU A 522 11.07 -15.69 -4.47
C GLU A 522 10.70 -15.91 -5.94
N LEU A 523 9.91 -15.00 -6.51
CA LEU A 523 9.53 -15.04 -7.93
C LEU A 523 10.74 -14.94 -8.85
N ASP A 524 11.70 -14.05 -8.53
CA ASP A 524 12.92 -13.91 -9.32
C ASP A 524 13.74 -15.18 -9.35
N THR A 525 13.95 -15.80 -8.18
CA THR A 525 14.69 -17.07 -8.06
C THR A 525 14.01 -18.17 -8.89
N PHE A 526 12.68 -18.25 -8.84
CA PHE A 526 11.92 -19.23 -9.60
C PHE A 526 11.98 -18.98 -11.10
N LEU A 527 11.69 -17.77 -11.57
CA LEU A 527 11.73 -17.44 -12.99
C LEU A 527 13.13 -17.62 -13.58
N GLU A 528 14.17 -17.28 -12.82
CA GLU A 528 15.56 -17.52 -13.23
C GLU A 528 15.82 -19.02 -13.41
N SER A 529 15.38 -19.86 -12.45
CA SER A 529 15.52 -21.32 -12.56
C SER A 529 14.79 -21.91 -13.76
N VAL A 530 13.59 -21.40 -14.07
CA VAL A 530 12.82 -21.79 -15.26
C VAL A 530 13.59 -21.44 -16.52
N ILE A 531 14.11 -20.22 -16.64
CA ILE A 531 14.83 -19.80 -17.84
C ILE A 531 16.12 -20.59 -18.02
N GLU A 532 16.89 -20.82 -16.95
CA GLU A 532 18.12 -21.61 -16.99
C GLU A 532 17.87 -23.06 -17.43
N GLU A 533 16.76 -23.66 -17.01
CA GLU A 533 16.33 -24.99 -17.45
C GLU A 533 16.11 -25.03 -18.97
N HIS A 534 15.37 -24.07 -19.54
CA HIS A 534 15.09 -24.01 -20.99
C HIS A 534 16.36 -23.71 -21.81
N VAL A 535 17.24 -22.83 -21.32
CA VAL A 535 18.55 -22.56 -21.94
C VAL A 535 19.41 -23.81 -21.94
N SER A 536 19.44 -24.56 -20.83
CA SER A 536 20.20 -25.80 -20.72
C SER A 536 19.66 -26.89 -21.65
N ARG A 537 18.33 -27.07 -21.68
CA ARG A 537 17.65 -28.01 -22.58
C ARG A 537 17.97 -27.71 -24.05
N LYS A 538 17.96 -26.43 -24.43
CA LYS A 538 18.33 -25.96 -25.76
C LYS A 538 19.78 -26.26 -26.13
N ASN A 539 20.71 -26.03 -25.20
CA ASN A 539 22.13 -26.31 -25.42
C ASN A 539 22.42 -27.81 -25.56
N ARG A 540 21.63 -28.67 -24.88
CA ARG A 540 21.74 -30.14 -24.99
C ARG A 540 21.08 -30.73 -26.24
N GLY A 541 20.33 -29.93 -27.01
CA GLY A 541 19.63 -30.41 -28.22
C GLY A 541 18.45 -31.33 -27.92
N GLU A 542 17.87 -31.24 -26.72
CA GLU A 542 16.79 -32.14 -26.23
C GLU A 542 15.39 -31.77 -26.75
N TYR A 543 15.29 -31.03 -27.86
CA TYR A 543 14.00 -30.78 -28.50
C TYR A 543 13.61 -31.96 -29.37
N SER A 544 12.55 -32.66 -28.98
CA SER A 544 11.99 -33.72 -29.81
C SER A 544 11.31 -33.12 -31.05
N MET A 545 11.49 -33.75 -32.21
CA MET A 545 10.91 -33.27 -33.46
C MET A 545 9.37 -33.39 -33.40
N GLY A 546 8.68 -32.27 -33.28
CA GLY A 546 7.20 -32.21 -33.21
C GLY A 546 6.62 -31.73 -31.87
N GLU A 547 7.45 -31.49 -30.84
CA GLU A 547 6.99 -30.96 -29.56
C GLU A 547 6.51 -29.50 -29.68
N ALA A 548 5.34 -29.20 -29.11
CA ALA A 548 4.82 -27.84 -29.09
C ALA A 548 5.64 -26.98 -28.12
N LYS A 549 6.29 -25.93 -28.64
CA LYS A 549 7.06 -24.97 -27.85
C LYS A 549 6.17 -24.24 -26.85
N ASP A 550 6.65 -24.13 -25.61
CA ASP A 550 6.06 -23.27 -24.58
C ASP A 550 6.44 -21.80 -24.80
N PHE A 551 5.95 -20.90 -23.94
CA PHE A 551 6.23 -19.47 -24.06
C PHE A 551 7.67 -19.09 -23.75
N VAL A 552 8.37 -19.80 -22.86
CA VAL A 552 9.78 -19.53 -22.57
C VAL A 552 10.61 -19.81 -23.80
N ASP A 553 10.37 -20.93 -24.46
CA ASP A 553 11.03 -21.31 -25.72
C ASP A 553 10.85 -20.24 -26.79
N VAL A 554 9.59 -19.82 -27.01
CA VAL A 554 9.26 -18.81 -28.02
C VAL A 554 9.93 -17.47 -27.69
N LEU A 555 9.91 -17.04 -26.42
CA LEU A 555 10.55 -15.79 -25.99
C LEU A 555 12.07 -15.84 -26.15
N LEU A 556 12.71 -16.97 -25.81
CA LEU A 556 14.16 -17.17 -25.97
C LEU A 556 14.61 -17.21 -27.44
N GLU A 557 13.72 -17.57 -28.37
CA GLU A 557 13.99 -17.55 -29.81
C GLU A 557 13.98 -16.13 -30.37
N ILE A 558 12.98 -15.34 -29.98
CA ILE A 558 12.81 -13.97 -30.47
C ILE A 558 13.63 -12.93 -29.69
N GLN A 559 14.23 -13.29 -28.55
CA GLN A 559 14.94 -12.36 -27.66
C GLN A 559 15.99 -11.50 -28.37
N ASN A 560 16.67 -12.06 -29.38
CA ASN A 560 17.74 -11.40 -30.12
C ASN A 560 17.25 -10.36 -31.13
N GLY A 561 15.94 -10.14 -31.25
CA GLY A 561 15.34 -9.09 -32.07
C GLY A 561 15.32 -9.34 -33.57
N LYS A 562 15.79 -10.50 -34.06
CA LYS A 562 15.82 -10.82 -35.50
C LYS A 562 14.43 -10.83 -36.15
N GLU A 563 13.42 -11.30 -35.43
CA GLU A 563 12.03 -11.36 -35.93
C GLU A 563 11.20 -10.15 -35.51
N THR A 564 11.46 -9.60 -34.32
CA THR A 564 10.62 -8.57 -33.69
C THR A 564 11.12 -7.15 -33.92
N GLY A 565 12.37 -6.98 -34.37
CA GLY A 565 13.02 -5.69 -34.58
C GLY A 565 13.51 -5.00 -33.30
N PHE A 566 13.38 -5.62 -32.13
CA PHE A 566 13.89 -5.07 -30.86
C PHE A 566 14.43 -6.17 -29.94
N LEU A 567 15.44 -5.83 -29.15
CA LEU A 567 16.07 -6.76 -28.19
C LEU A 567 15.18 -6.91 -26.95
N LEU A 568 14.87 -8.16 -26.61
CA LEU A 568 14.09 -8.51 -25.42
C LEU A 568 15.07 -8.82 -24.28
N GLN A 569 15.18 -7.89 -23.33
CA GLN A 569 16.06 -8.06 -22.17
C GLN A 569 15.55 -9.17 -21.24
N ARG A 570 16.45 -9.78 -20.47
CA ARG A 570 16.13 -10.86 -19.54
C ARG A 570 15.06 -10.46 -18.52
N ASP A 571 15.13 -9.25 -17.98
CA ASP A 571 14.09 -8.69 -17.10
C ASP A 571 12.72 -8.62 -17.77
N SER A 572 12.65 -8.18 -19.03
CA SER A 572 11.40 -8.13 -19.79
C SER A 572 10.85 -9.53 -20.06
N LEU A 573 11.73 -10.49 -20.34
CA LEU A 573 11.34 -11.88 -20.52
C LEU A 573 10.74 -12.44 -19.21
N LYS A 574 11.39 -12.23 -18.06
CA LYS A 574 10.87 -12.60 -16.74
C LYS A 574 9.53 -11.94 -16.44
N ALA A 575 9.43 -10.63 -16.69
CA ALA A 575 8.21 -9.85 -16.48
C ALA A 575 7.04 -10.38 -17.33
N ILE A 576 7.25 -10.67 -18.62
CA ILE A 576 6.20 -11.20 -19.52
C ILE A 576 5.76 -12.62 -19.11
N ILE A 577 6.70 -13.49 -18.73
CA ILE A 577 6.38 -14.84 -18.25
C ILE A 577 5.52 -14.76 -16.99
N LEU A 578 5.93 -13.93 -16.02
CA LEU A 578 5.20 -13.73 -14.77
C LEU A 578 3.78 -13.19 -15.03
N ASP A 579 3.65 -12.20 -15.90
CA ASP A 579 2.37 -11.59 -16.28
C ASP A 579 1.40 -12.65 -16.79
N ILE A 580 1.84 -13.48 -17.73
CA ILE A 580 1.02 -14.52 -18.34
C ILE A 580 0.69 -15.63 -17.36
N PHE A 581 1.68 -16.08 -16.58
CA PHE A 581 1.50 -17.16 -15.61
C PHE A 581 0.52 -16.78 -14.50
N ALA A 582 0.70 -15.60 -13.90
CA ALA A 582 -0.16 -15.14 -12.82
C ALA A 582 -1.56 -14.75 -13.34
N ALA A 583 -1.65 -13.92 -14.38
CA ALA A 583 -2.94 -13.45 -14.88
C ALA A 583 -3.77 -14.59 -15.49
N GLY A 584 -3.14 -15.52 -16.20
CA GLY A 584 -3.82 -16.67 -16.81
C GLY A 584 -4.35 -17.68 -15.79
N THR A 585 -3.66 -17.85 -14.67
CA THR A 585 -4.06 -18.80 -13.62
C THR A 585 -5.18 -18.23 -12.77
N ASP A 586 -4.95 -17.08 -12.12
CA ASP A 586 -5.82 -16.61 -11.03
C ASP A 586 -7.21 -16.16 -11.51
N THR A 587 -7.27 -15.49 -12.66
CA THR A 587 -8.53 -15.02 -13.24
C THR A 587 -9.39 -16.18 -13.76
N THR A 588 -8.77 -17.20 -14.35
CA THR A 588 -9.49 -18.32 -14.99
C THR A 588 -10.14 -19.23 -13.96
N TYR A 589 -9.45 -19.60 -12.88
CA TYR A 589 -10.08 -20.44 -11.85
C TYR A 589 -11.15 -19.66 -11.09
N THR A 590 -10.93 -18.37 -10.84
CA THR A 590 -11.92 -17.51 -10.17
C THR A 590 -13.21 -17.44 -11.00
N ALA A 591 -13.10 -17.31 -12.32
CA ALA A 591 -14.25 -17.37 -13.21
C ALA A 591 -14.98 -18.73 -13.13
N LEU A 592 -14.25 -19.85 -13.20
CA LEU A 592 -14.82 -21.19 -13.09
C LEU A 592 -15.50 -21.42 -11.73
N GLU A 593 -14.90 -20.95 -10.64
CA GLU A 593 -15.47 -21.04 -9.29
C GLU A 593 -16.78 -20.28 -9.18
N TRP A 594 -16.85 -19.06 -9.72
CA TRP A 594 -18.10 -18.30 -9.77
C TRP A 594 -19.15 -18.94 -10.67
N ILE A 595 -18.76 -19.50 -11.82
CA ILE A 595 -19.69 -20.19 -12.73
C ILE A 595 -20.33 -21.38 -12.01
N MET A 596 -19.52 -22.23 -11.39
CA MET A 596 -20.03 -23.39 -10.66
C MET A 596 -20.85 -22.97 -9.44
N THR A 597 -20.46 -21.89 -8.75
CA THR A 597 -21.22 -21.33 -7.63
C THR A 597 -22.62 -20.91 -8.08
N GLU A 598 -22.74 -20.14 -9.17
CA GLU A 598 -24.05 -19.68 -9.64
C GLU A 598 -24.91 -20.80 -10.20
N LEU A 599 -24.32 -21.78 -10.91
CA LEU A 599 -25.06 -22.95 -11.37
C LEU A 599 -25.61 -23.79 -10.20
N LEU A 600 -24.82 -23.97 -9.13
CA LEU A 600 -25.27 -24.68 -7.92
C LEU A 600 -26.39 -23.95 -7.16
N ARG A 601 -26.39 -22.61 -7.20
CA ARG A 601 -27.48 -21.77 -6.64
C ARG A 601 -28.71 -21.75 -7.52
N HIS A 602 -28.57 -22.05 -8.81
CA HIS A 602 -29.64 -22.02 -9.79
C HIS A 602 -29.81 -23.39 -10.48
N PRO A 603 -30.41 -24.39 -9.80
CA PRO A 603 -30.53 -25.76 -10.32
C PRO A 603 -31.20 -25.87 -11.69
N ARG A 604 -32.15 -24.99 -12.01
CA ARG A 604 -32.79 -24.94 -13.32
C ARG A 604 -31.80 -24.59 -14.44
N ALA A 605 -30.88 -23.65 -14.17
CA ALA A 605 -29.83 -23.31 -15.12
C ALA A 605 -28.81 -24.45 -15.25
N MET A 606 -28.43 -25.09 -14.13
CA MET A 606 -27.60 -26.30 -14.14
C MET A 606 -28.21 -27.41 -14.99
N GLU A 607 -29.49 -27.73 -14.77
CA GLU A 607 -30.20 -28.78 -15.51
C GLU A 607 -30.26 -28.48 -17.01
N LYS A 608 -30.59 -27.24 -17.39
CA LYS A 608 -30.63 -26.83 -18.79
C LYS A 608 -29.26 -26.92 -19.47
N LEU A 609 -28.20 -26.53 -18.77
CA LEU A 609 -26.82 -26.69 -19.23
C LEU A 609 -26.43 -28.15 -19.38
N GLN A 610 -26.73 -28.99 -18.39
CA GLN A 610 -26.48 -30.43 -18.46
C GLN A 610 -27.22 -31.07 -19.63
N ASN A 611 -28.48 -30.70 -19.87
CA ASN A 611 -29.27 -31.21 -21.00
C ASN A 611 -28.67 -30.80 -22.36
N GLU A 612 -28.24 -29.55 -22.53
CA GLU A 612 -27.54 -29.11 -23.75
C GLU A 612 -26.26 -29.93 -23.96
N VAL A 613 -25.37 -29.96 -22.97
CA VAL A 613 -24.06 -30.59 -23.10
C VAL A 613 -24.18 -32.10 -23.31
N ARG A 614 -25.00 -32.80 -22.53
CA ARG A 614 -25.19 -34.26 -22.65
C ARG A 614 -25.92 -34.65 -23.92
N GLY A 615 -26.85 -33.81 -24.40
CA GLY A 615 -27.54 -34.00 -25.67
C GLY A 615 -26.60 -33.89 -26.86
N LEU A 616 -25.74 -32.86 -26.89
CA LEU A 616 -24.75 -32.66 -27.96
C LEU A 616 -23.60 -33.69 -27.90
N ALA A 617 -23.26 -34.17 -26.69
CA ALA A 617 -22.23 -35.17 -26.46
C ALA A 617 -22.76 -36.62 -26.49
N GLN A 618 -24.00 -36.86 -26.94
CA GLN A 618 -24.59 -38.18 -26.93
C GLN A 618 -23.74 -39.21 -27.71
N GLY A 619 -23.40 -40.32 -27.06
CA GLY A 619 -22.57 -41.38 -27.63
C GLY A 619 -21.06 -41.09 -27.62
N LYS A 620 -20.61 -39.95 -27.08
CA LYS A 620 -19.19 -39.62 -26.95
C LYS A 620 -18.66 -39.99 -25.56
N ALA A 621 -17.45 -40.54 -25.54
CA ALA A 621 -16.75 -40.80 -24.28
C ALA A 621 -16.38 -39.51 -23.56
N GLU A 622 -16.04 -38.45 -24.28
CA GLU A 622 -15.64 -37.15 -23.71
C GLU A 622 -15.99 -36.00 -24.65
N VAL A 623 -16.19 -34.80 -24.08
CA VAL A 623 -16.39 -33.56 -24.84
C VAL A 623 -15.04 -33.01 -25.28
N THR A 624 -14.90 -32.67 -26.56
CA THR A 624 -13.67 -32.07 -27.12
C THR A 624 -13.87 -30.58 -27.42
N GLU A 625 -12.80 -29.87 -27.74
CA GLU A 625 -12.89 -28.44 -28.10
C GLU A 625 -13.78 -28.18 -29.33
N ASP A 626 -13.83 -29.13 -30.27
CA ASP A 626 -14.61 -28.97 -31.51
C ASP A 626 -16.13 -28.97 -31.26
N ASP A 627 -16.57 -29.50 -30.11
CA ASP A 627 -17.98 -29.53 -29.71
C ASP A 627 -18.48 -28.20 -29.13
N LEU A 628 -17.58 -27.38 -28.58
CA LEU A 628 -17.91 -26.15 -27.86
C LEU A 628 -18.58 -25.10 -28.75
N GLY A 629 -18.32 -25.17 -30.07
CA GLY A 629 -18.94 -24.29 -31.07
C GLY A 629 -20.47 -24.26 -30.98
N ASN A 630 -21.08 -25.42 -30.68
CA ASN A 630 -22.53 -25.62 -30.71
C ASN A 630 -23.23 -25.43 -29.36
N MET A 631 -22.47 -25.27 -28.26
CA MET A 631 -23.03 -25.14 -26.90
C MET A 631 -23.39 -23.68 -26.59
N GLN A 632 -24.56 -23.22 -27.03
CA GLN A 632 -24.97 -21.82 -26.92
C GLN A 632 -25.36 -21.44 -25.49
N TYR A 633 -26.05 -22.34 -24.77
CA TYR A 633 -26.45 -22.09 -23.39
C TYR A 633 -25.25 -22.12 -22.44
N LEU A 634 -24.24 -22.96 -22.70
CA LEU A 634 -22.95 -22.93 -22.02
C LEU A 634 -22.27 -21.54 -22.15
N LYS A 635 -22.24 -20.98 -23.35
CA LYS A 635 -21.71 -19.62 -23.58
C LYS A 635 -22.55 -18.56 -22.87
N ALA A 636 -23.86 -18.74 -22.83
CA ALA A 636 -24.78 -17.85 -22.13
C ALA A 636 -24.55 -17.84 -20.61
N VAL A 637 -24.34 -19.02 -20.01
CA VAL A 637 -23.97 -19.20 -18.59
C VAL A 637 -22.66 -18.48 -18.26
N ILE A 638 -21.65 -18.63 -19.12
CA ILE A 638 -20.35 -17.97 -18.94
C ILE A 638 -20.51 -16.45 -19.00
N LYS A 639 -21.23 -15.92 -20.00
CA LYS A 639 -21.49 -14.48 -20.15
C LYS A 639 -22.26 -13.91 -18.95
N GLU A 640 -23.30 -14.60 -18.48
CA GLU A 640 -24.10 -14.15 -17.34
C GLU A 640 -23.30 -14.19 -16.04
N THR A 641 -22.45 -15.19 -15.86
CA THR A 641 -21.54 -15.21 -14.72
C THR A 641 -20.54 -14.06 -14.81
N PHE A 642 -19.93 -13.79 -15.96
CA PHE A 642 -19.02 -12.65 -16.10
C PHE A 642 -19.69 -11.29 -15.87
N ARG A 643 -20.99 -11.18 -16.19
CA ARG A 643 -21.77 -9.96 -15.94
C ARG A 643 -21.89 -9.68 -14.45
N LEU A 644 -22.23 -10.71 -13.66
CA LEU A 644 -22.42 -10.57 -12.21
C LEU A 644 -21.09 -10.64 -11.43
N HIS A 645 -20.20 -11.52 -11.83
CA HIS A 645 -18.97 -11.86 -11.10
C HIS A 645 -17.74 -11.77 -12.02
N PRO A 646 -17.44 -10.58 -12.58
CA PRO A 646 -16.18 -10.38 -13.29
C PRO A 646 -15.02 -10.61 -12.31
N PRO A 647 -14.04 -11.47 -12.62
CA PRO A 647 -12.91 -11.72 -11.72
C PRO A 647 -12.18 -10.43 -11.31
N ASP A 648 -11.98 -9.50 -12.25
CA ASP A 648 -11.43 -8.16 -11.99
C ASP A 648 -12.54 -7.09 -12.15
N PRO A 649 -13.30 -6.76 -11.09
CA PRO A 649 -14.49 -5.92 -11.18
C PRO A 649 -14.23 -4.44 -11.49
N LEU A 650 -13.02 -3.95 -11.20
CA LEU A 650 -12.61 -2.55 -11.42
C LEU A 650 -11.68 -2.38 -12.62
N LEU A 651 -11.33 -3.49 -13.28
CA LEU A 651 -10.27 -3.59 -14.26
C LEU A 651 -8.94 -3.03 -13.71
N VAL A 652 -7.86 -3.23 -14.47
CA VAL A 652 -6.59 -2.57 -14.13
C VAL A 652 -6.70 -1.05 -14.36
N PRO A 653 -6.33 -0.19 -13.39
CA PRO A 653 -6.44 1.27 -13.51
C PRO A 653 -5.70 1.87 -14.70
N ARG A 654 -6.24 2.93 -15.27
CA ARG A 654 -5.69 3.72 -16.38
C ARG A 654 -5.22 5.09 -15.90
N GLU A 655 -4.46 5.81 -16.71
CA GLU A 655 -4.07 7.21 -16.49
C GLU A 655 -4.21 8.00 -17.80
N SER A 656 -4.75 9.21 -17.74
CA SER A 656 -4.78 10.13 -18.87
C SER A 656 -3.38 10.74 -19.11
N THR A 657 -2.91 10.73 -20.35
CA THR A 657 -1.65 11.41 -20.72
C THR A 657 -1.86 12.89 -21.05
N GLU A 658 -3.07 13.27 -21.42
CA GLU A 658 -3.49 14.60 -21.86
C GLU A 658 -4.85 14.93 -21.23
N ASP A 659 -5.22 16.20 -21.30
CA ASP A 659 -6.55 16.66 -20.90
C ASP A 659 -7.62 16.06 -21.84
N ILE A 660 -8.73 15.59 -21.28
CA ILE A 660 -9.85 15.06 -22.06
C ILE A 660 -11.17 15.70 -21.67
N LYS A 661 -12.15 15.63 -22.57
CA LYS A 661 -13.55 15.92 -22.27
C LYS A 661 -14.34 14.62 -22.19
N LEU A 662 -14.73 14.23 -20.97
CA LEU A 662 -15.48 13.00 -20.69
C LEU A 662 -16.94 13.37 -20.39
N LEU A 663 -17.87 12.97 -21.26
CA LEU A 663 -19.31 13.25 -21.10
C LEU A 663 -19.64 14.72 -20.73
N GLY A 664 -18.89 15.68 -21.27
CA GLY A 664 -19.07 17.11 -20.97
C GLY A 664 -18.15 17.67 -19.89
N TYR A 665 -17.57 16.83 -19.04
CA TYR A 665 -16.63 17.22 -17.99
C TYR A 665 -15.21 17.35 -18.51
N HIS A 666 -14.46 18.35 -18.01
CA HIS A 666 -13.04 18.48 -18.28
C HIS A 666 -12.24 17.65 -17.26
N ILE A 667 -11.42 16.72 -17.76
CA ILE A 667 -10.57 15.85 -16.97
C ILE A 667 -9.11 16.20 -17.28
N PRO A 668 -8.33 16.69 -16.31
CA PRO A 668 -6.92 17.02 -16.53
C PRO A 668 -6.06 15.80 -16.88
N ALA A 669 -4.93 16.03 -17.54
CA ALA A 669 -3.86 15.05 -17.69
C ALA A 669 -3.40 14.52 -16.33
N LYS A 670 -2.82 13.32 -16.32
CA LYS A 670 -2.35 12.62 -15.11
C LYS A 670 -3.45 12.29 -14.10
N THR A 671 -4.70 12.21 -14.58
CA THR A 671 -5.83 11.72 -13.78
C THR A 671 -5.91 10.21 -13.89
N GLN A 672 -5.96 9.51 -12.76
CA GLN A 672 -6.19 8.08 -12.74
C GLN A 672 -7.65 7.77 -13.09
N VAL A 673 -7.89 6.71 -13.85
CA VAL A 673 -9.20 6.32 -14.33
C VAL A 673 -9.46 4.86 -13.97
N ILE A 674 -10.58 4.62 -13.27
CA ILE A 674 -11.07 3.30 -12.89
C ILE A 674 -12.35 3.03 -13.67
N ILE A 675 -12.47 1.83 -14.26
CA ILE A 675 -13.67 1.40 -14.96
C ILE A 675 -14.38 0.37 -14.09
N ASP A 676 -15.53 0.73 -13.54
CA ASP A 676 -16.30 -0.14 -12.67
C ASP A 676 -17.17 -1.09 -13.50
N ALA A 677 -16.54 -2.14 -14.03
CA ALA A 677 -17.20 -3.18 -14.82
C ALA A 677 -18.29 -3.91 -14.03
N TRP A 678 -18.11 -4.03 -12.70
CA TRP A 678 -19.10 -4.65 -11.81
C TRP A 678 -20.39 -3.83 -11.70
N THR A 679 -20.29 -2.50 -11.60
CA THR A 679 -21.47 -1.62 -11.66
C THR A 679 -22.11 -1.63 -13.04
N ILE A 680 -21.32 -1.59 -14.12
CA ILE A 680 -21.84 -1.63 -15.50
C ILE A 680 -22.63 -2.92 -15.76
N GLY A 681 -22.13 -4.06 -15.26
CA GLY A 681 -22.83 -5.34 -15.32
C GLY A 681 -24.17 -5.36 -14.57
N ARG A 682 -24.43 -4.39 -13.68
CA ARG A 682 -25.66 -4.26 -12.87
C ARG A 682 -26.46 -2.99 -13.17
N ASP A 683 -26.12 -2.28 -14.24
CA ASP A 683 -26.82 -1.05 -14.58
C ASP A 683 -28.24 -1.36 -15.09
N PRO A 684 -29.32 -0.91 -14.40
CA PRO A 684 -30.69 -1.14 -14.84
C PRO A 684 -31.03 -0.44 -16.17
N LEU A 685 -30.20 0.51 -16.63
CA LEU A 685 -30.34 1.10 -17.97
C LEU A 685 -29.85 0.16 -19.08
N SER A 686 -28.99 -0.81 -18.73
CA SER A 686 -28.37 -1.75 -19.67
C SER A 686 -28.96 -3.16 -19.56
N TRP A 687 -29.47 -3.53 -18.38
CA TRP A 687 -29.88 -4.89 -18.07
C TRP A 687 -31.26 -4.93 -17.40
N GLU A 688 -32.18 -5.71 -17.97
CA GLU A 688 -33.46 -6.05 -17.34
C GLU A 688 -33.22 -7.02 -16.16
N ASN A 689 -33.82 -6.72 -15.00
CA ASN A 689 -33.61 -7.44 -13.73
C ASN A 689 -32.12 -7.69 -13.46
N PRO A 690 -31.32 -6.62 -13.24
CA PRO A 690 -29.86 -6.68 -13.26
C PRO A 690 -29.25 -7.55 -12.14
N GLU A 691 -29.98 -7.79 -11.05
CA GLU A 691 -29.47 -8.63 -9.95
C GLU A 691 -29.81 -10.12 -10.12
N ASP A 692 -30.70 -10.47 -11.04
CA ASP A 692 -31.11 -11.85 -11.28
C ASP A 692 -30.10 -12.58 -12.17
N TYR A 693 -29.79 -13.83 -11.84
CA TYR A 693 -28.97 -14.71 -12.67
C TYR A 693 -29.84 -15.39 -13.74
N LEU A 694 -29.80 -14.86 -14.96
CA LEU A 694 -30.65 -15.27 -16.08
C LEU A 694 -29.82 -15.48 -17.35
N PRO A 695 -29.14 -16.63 -17.52
CA PRO A 695 -28.35 -16.93 -18.73
C PRO A 695 -29.13 -16.74 -20.04
N GLU A 696 -30.45 -16.99 -20.03
CA GLU A 696 -31.35 -16.83 -21.16
C GLU A 696 -31.21 -15.50 -21.90
N ARG A 697 -30.83 -14.42 -21.19
CA ARG A 697 -30.66 -13.08 -21.81
C ARG A 697 -29.59 -13.05 -22.91
N PHE A 698 -28.72 -14.04 -22.97
CA PHE A 698 -27.65 -14.13 -23.95
C PHE A 698 -27.91 -15.08 -25.13
N LEU A 699 -29.03 -15.82 -25.14
CA LEU A 699 -29.32 -16.79 -26.21
C LEU A 699 -29.59 -16.12 -27.57
N ASP A 700 -30.36 -15.02 -27.55
CA ASP A 700 -30.71 -14.24 -28.75
C ASP A 700 -29.98 -12.89 -28.81
N SER A 701 -28.82 -12.79 -28.13
CA SER A 701 -28.05 -11.55 -27.98
C SER A 701 -26.76 -11.58 -28.81
N ASN A 702 -26.48 -10.47 -29.48
CA ASN A 702 -25.22 -10.24 -30.19
C ASN A 702 -24.09 -9.75 -29.26
N ILE A 703 -24.33 -9.64 -27.95
CA ILE A 703 -23.31 -9.21 -26.99
C ILE A 703 -22.21 -10.27 -26.90
N ASP A 704 -20.96 -9.85 -27.14
CA ASP A 704 -19.77 -10.68 -26.99
C ASP A 704 -18.80 -10.16 -25.92
N LEU A 705 -17.76 -10.95 -25.64
CA LEU A 705 -16.76 -10.67 -24.61
C LEU A 705 -15.54 -9.91 -25.14
N LYS A 706 -15.51 -9.55 -26.44
CA LYS A 706 -14.30 -9.04 -27.13
C LYS A 706 -14.04 -7.55 -26.89
N GLY A 707 -14.77 -6.92 -25.96
CA GLY A 707 -14.63 -5.51 -25.64
C GLY A 707 -15.25 -4.57 -26.70
N LEU A 708 -16.19 -5.06 -27.51
CA LEU A 708 -16.96 -4.26 -28.47
C LEU A 708 -18.34 -3.87 -27.92
N ASN A 709 -18.89 -4.69 -27.03
CA ASN A 709 -20.13 -4.44 -26.29
C ASN A 709 -19.78 -3.94 -24.88
N PHE A 710 -19.95 -2.65 -24.65
CA PHE A 710 -19.52 -2.00 -23.41
C PHE A 710 -20.41 -2.32 -22.21
N GLU A 711 -21.55 -2.95 -22.44
CA GLU A 711 -22.45 -3.52 -21.45
C GLU A 711 -21.80 -4.72 -20.74
N LEU A 712 -20.88 -5.43 -21.41
CA LEU A 712 -20.19 -6.63 -20.89
C LEU A 712 -18.69 -6.62 -21.24
N ILE A 713 -17.88 -6.11 -20.32
CA ILE A 713 -16.42 -5.88 -20.52
C ILE A 713 -15.52 -6.56 -19.45
N PRO A 714 -15.73 -7.84 -19.10
CA PRO A 714 -14.92 -8.53 -18.09
C PRO A 714 -13.44 -8.68 -18.48
N PHE A 715 -13.12 -8.55 -19.78
CA PHE A 715 -11.76 -8.57 -20.32
C PHE A 715 -11.22 -7.17 -20.65
N GLY A 716 -11.95 -6.12 -20.26
CA GLY A 716 -11.69 -4.74 -20.67
C GLY A 716 -11.94 -4.50 -22.17
N ALA A 717 -11.46 -3.35 -22.66
CA ALA A 717 -11.60 -2.92 -24.04
C ALA A 717 -10.42 -2.00 -24.45
N GLY A 718 -10.37 -1.67 -25.74
CA GLY A 718 -9.36 -0.78 -26.32
C GLY A 718 -7.96 -1.39 -26.38
N ARG A 719 -6.93 -0.56 -26.45
CA ARG A 719 -5.50 -0.97 -26.50
C ARG A 719 -5.08 -1.87 -25.34
N ARG A 720 -5.65 -1.63 -24.16
CA ARG A 720 -5.37 -2.38 -22.94
C ARG A 720 -6.30 -3.59 -22.73
N GLY A 721 -7.11 -3.96 -23.72
CA GLY A 721 -7.91 -5.19 -23.67
C GLY A 721 -7.05 -6.44 -23.43
N CYS A 722 -7.61 -7.40 -22.69
CA CYS A 722 -6.91 -8.62 -22.31
C CYS A 722 -6.41 -9.40 -23.54
N PRO A 723 -5.10 -9.68 -23.67
CA PRO A 723 -4.60 -10.47 -24.77
C PRO A 723 -4.93 -11.97 -24.63
N GLY A 724 -5.24 -12.42 -23.41
CA GLY A 724 -5.49 -13.84 -23.08
C GLY A 724 -6.94 -14.31 -23.29
N ILE A 725 -7.84 -13.47 -23.82
CA ILE A 725 -9.27 -13.79 -23.92
C ILE A 725 -9.54 -15.12 -24.66
N ALA A 726 -8.91 -15.35 -25.82
CA ALA A 726 -9.11 -16.57 -26.59
C ALA A 726 -8.61 -17.83 -25.86
N PHE A 727 -7.55 -17.69 -25.07
CA PHE A 727 -7.00 -18.77 -24.25
C PHE A 727 -7.89 -19.08 -23.04
N ALA A 728 -8.33 -18.04 -22.31
CA ALA A 728 -9.16 -18.22 -21.12
C ALA A 728 -10.53 -18.83 -21.45
N ILE A 729 -11.21 -18.33 -22.49
CA ILE A 729 -12.56 -18.79 -22.85
C ILE A 729 -12.57 -20.28 -23.20
N VAL A 730 -11.63 -20.78 -24.01
CA VAL A 730 -11.61 -22.20 -24.37
C VAL A 730 -11.34 -23.10 -23.16
N VAL A 731 -10.49 -22.67 -22.22
CA VAL A 731 -10.24 -23.41 -20.96
C VAL A 731 -11.53 -23.46 -20.11
N ILE A 732 -12.21 -22.32 -19.95
CA ILE A 732 -13.44 -22.23 -19.16
C ILE A 732 -14.55 -23.09 -19.78
N GLU A 733 -14.75 -22.97 -21.10
CA GLU A 733 -15.78 -23.71 -21.83
C GLU A 733 -15.55 -25.22 -21.75
N LEU A 734 -14.32 -25.68 -22.01
CA LEU A 734 -13.98 -27.11 -21.98
C LEU A 734 -14.12 -27.71 -20.58
N ALA A 735 -13.59 -27.01 -19.56
CA ALA A 735 -13.66 -27.47 -18.18
C ALA A 735 -15.12 -27.58 -17.71
N LEU A 736 -15.93 -26.55 -17.96
CA LEU A 736 -17.33 -26.53 -17.59
C LEU A 736 -18.11 -27.64 -18.30
N ALA A 737 -17.94 -27.78 -19.62
CA ALA A 737 -18.62 -28.80 -20.41
C ALA A 737 -18.29 -30.21 -19.89
N ARG A 738 -17.02 -30.50 -19.60
CA ARG A 738 -16.63 -31.83 -19.08
C ARG A 738 -17.17 -32.09 -17.67
N LEU A 739 -17.17 -31.10 -16.78
CA LEU A 739 -17.73 -31.22 -15.45
C LEU A 739 -19.22 -31.59 -15.50
N VAL A 740 -20.03 -30.83 -16.24
CA VAL A 740 -21.48 -31.04 -16.32
C VAL A 740 -21.86 -32.26 -17.16
N HIS A 741 -21.01 -32.65 -18.12
CA HIS A 741 -21.15 -33.90 -18.86
C HIS A 741 -21.00 -35.11 -17.93
N LYS A 742 -20.01 -35.10 -17.04
CA LYS A 742 -19.61 -36.28 -16.25
C LYS A 742 -20.25 -36.39 -14.88
N PHE A 743 -20.68 -35.29 -14.29
CA PHE A 743 -21.18 -35.27 -12.91
C PHE A 743 -22.50 -34.53 -12.79
N ASN A 744 -23.31 -34.98 -11.83
CA ASN A 744 -24.31 -34.16 -11.19
C ASN A 744 -23.69 -33.53 -9.95
N PHE A 745 -23.98 -32.26 -9.70
CA PHE A 745 -23.50 -31.55 -8.52
C PHE A 745 -24.66 -31.10 -7.64
N SER A 746 -24.46 -31.16 -6.33
CA SER A 746 -25.37 -30.60 -5.33
C SER A 746 -24.58 -29.97 -4.20
N LEU A 747 -25.24 -29.14 -3.41
CA LEU A 747 -24.61 -28.45 -2.28
C LEU A 747 -24.69 -29.31 -1.02
N PRO A 748 -23.58 -29.52 -0.30
CA PRO A 748 -23.62 -30.21 0.99
C PRO A 748 -24.32 -29.36 2.07
N GLU A 749 -24.14 -28.05 2.00
CA GLU A 749 -24.66 -27.05 2.94
C GLU A 749 -24.98 -25.74 2.20
N GLU A 750 -25.58 -24.78 2.89
CA GLU A 750 -25.86 -23.46 2.33
C GLU A 750 -24.55 -22.72 1.93
N LEU A 751 -24.54 -22.08 0.76
CA LEU A 751 -23.36 -21.41 0.25
C LEU A 751 -23.13 -20.04 0.90
N ASP A 752 -21.96 -19.86 1.51
CA ASP A 752 -21.44 -18.53 1.85
C ASP A 752 -20.99 -17.78 0.59
N MET A 753 -21.65 -16.65 0.33
CA MET A 753 -21.43 -15.74 -0.81
C MET A 753 -20.50 -14.57 -0.47
N THR A 754 -19.87 -14.59 0.71
CA THR A 754 -18.92 -13.54 1.11
C THR A 754 -17.73 -13.52 0.15
N GLU A 755 -17.34 -12.33 -0.28
CA GLU A 755 -16.21 -12.07 -1.17
C GLU A 755 -14.91 -11.82 -0.38
N ALA A 756 -13.77 -12.21 -0.94
CA ALA A 756 -12.44 -11.81 -0.47
C ALA A 756 -11.90 -10.63 -1.30
N SER A 757 -11.10 -9.77 -0.65
CA SER A 757 -10.42 -8.66 -1.30
C SER A 757 -9.16 -9.13 -2.03
N GLY A 758 -8.84 -8.49 -3.15
CA GLY A 758 -7.65 -8.78 -3.96
C GLY A 758 -7.71 -8.04 -5.30
N VAL A 759 -6.73 -8.29 -6.19
CA VAL A 759 -6.86 -7.90 -7.61
C VAL A 759 -8.05 -8.60 -8.24
N THR A 760 -8.19 -9.90 -7.98
CA THR A 760 -9.37 -10.68 -8.31
C THR A 760 -10.30 -10.76 -7.11
N ILE A 761 -11.62 -10.68 -7.36
CA ILE A 761 -12.64 -10.90 -6.35
C ILE A 761 -13.15 -12.32 -6.48
N ARG A 762 -12.81 -13.12 -5.47
CA ARG A 762 -13.19 -14.52 -5.35
C ARG A 762 -14.04 -14.75 -4.10
N ARG A 763 -14.59 -15.94 -3.97
CA ARG A 763 -15.29 -16.33 -2.74
C ARG A 763 -14.30 -16.36 -1.57
N LYS A 764 -14.75 -15.93 -0.39
CA LYS A 764 -13.96 -16.03 0.83
C LYS A 764 -13.74 -17.49 1.22
N SER A 765 -14.84 -18.24 1.29
CA SER A 765 -14.87 -19.67 1.63
C SER A 765 -14.79 -20.54 0.37
N PRO A 766 -14.04 -21.66 0.38
CA PRO A 766 -13.96 -22.59 -0.75
C PRO A 766 -15.33 -23.10 -1.21
N LEU A 767 -15.47 -23.34 -2.52
CA LEU A 767 -16.64 -24.01 -3.07
C LEU A 767 -16.57 -25.52 -2.82
N LEU A 768 -17.29 -25.98 -1.80
CA LEU A 768 -17.51 -27.40 -1.56
C LEU A 768 -18.78 -27.87 -2.28
N ALA A 769 -18.71 -29.01 -2.97
CA ALA A 769 -19.86 -29.59 -3.67
C ALA A 769 -19.87 -31.12 -3.53
N VAL A 770 -21.06 -31.71 -3.50
CA VAL A 770 -21.23 -33.16 -3.66
C VAL A 770 -21.27 -33.47 -5.14
N ALA A 771 -20.30 -34.25 -5.63
CA ALA A 771 -20.26 -34.71 -7.02
C ALA A 771 -20.75 -36.16 -7.12
N THR A 772 -21.66 -36.44 -8.05
CA THR A 772 -22.17 -37.79 -8.32
C THR A 772 -21.93 -38.13 -9.79
N PRO A 773 -21.16 -39.18 -10.11
CA PRO A 773 -20.93 -39.60 -11.49
C PRO A 773 -22.24 -39.88 -12.25
N CYS A 774 -22.35 -39.41 -13.48
CA CYS A 774 -23.50 -39.69 -14.33
C CYS A 774 -23.43 -41.15 -14.84
N SER A 775 -24.46 -41.95 -14.57
CA SER A 775 -24.50 -43.40 -14.81
C SER A 775 -24.64 -43.81 -16.28
N THR A 776 -24.88 -42.86 -17.20
CA THR A 776 -25.30 -43.15 -18.58
C THR A 776 -24.14 -43.30 -19.59
N TYR A 777 -22.89 -43.08 -19.16
CA TYR A 777 -21.72 -43.07 -20.05
C TYR A 777 -20.59 -43.98 -19.55
N TYR A 778 -20.96 -45.06 -18.85
CA TYR A 778 -20.09 -46.15 -18.43
C TYR A 778 -20.49 -47.46 -19.07
#